data_AF-A0A8T5PR44-F1
#
_entry.id   AF-A0A8T5PR44-F1
#
_cell.length_a   1.000
_cell.length_b   1.000
_cell.length_c   1.000
_cell.angle_alpha   90.00
_cell.angle_beta   90.00
_cell.angle_gamma   90.00
#
_symmetry.space_group_name_H-M   'P 1'
#
loop_
_entity.id
_entity.type
_entity.pdbx_description
1 polymer ?
#
loop_
_entity_poly.entity_id
_entity_poly.type
_entity_poly.pdbx_seq_one_letter_code
_entity_poly.pdbx_strand_id
1 'polypeptide(L)'
;MGAEKIQFYPLDITYRVEDNKAKILLFGRTVDGQQLCVIDSGFEPYFYVLLRDENNVEDFCEKVVKISLEENERISRVSKAEVVEKKFLGRKRKAVKVFVGIPPDVPVIRNVIKEWDMIESINEFDIHFTRRYLIDKGIVPLTLVEVEGEFINVKSKVPCFNAEKIEQASTDSIKEPKVLAFDIETYNPTGRAYEPDKYPIIMLAFYGKDYKKVITWKRFKTNEDYIEFVDGEIELINRFKEIIDKQKPDIITGYYSDGFDFPYIIARAKKYKIDLDLGLDYSLLKPKRGKTDSVQLTGIIHIDVFKFVKKSLGRSLDTDSYSLDNVSAEILGEKKIEVDIANLAKAWDEENEKLEAFCKYNLKDADLTYRLCLRLLPNIEEMVKIVGLPIYDVNRMAFSQLVEWYIIKQTKDFNEIVLNRPHYEEISERRQHRYKGAFVFEPKPGLYNDIVVFDFRSLYPTIITSHNIGPSTLNCGCCKVDGKFAPTDDKKYWFCSKRKGFLPVILEDLITRRMRIKEMMKDKKDVMLEARSQSLKLLANAFYGYLGFFGARWYCFECAESVTAYGRHYIHKVIDAAKEDDFEIIYGDSLPYDRPLFIRLGNGDIMLIKIGELYDKYKDNKNLSTVTLDKNNKVTFKPIVNIIRHEYRGKLLKIITKYGSTIVTPQHSVYSFDKDVCLTNAEKLKKGDHLISLTNTEIDVTYKEGYIFDLADMDFDRYKEELMLYSDNLKFPSRKGKCPYCKKEGLYLASHVFAKHNERRQRIDKKSLLEWVGGKFGKIRKIPRYWTVDKDLAWLLGFYCAEGSVSDVNTKTGRKCLLSFGSQDRKIIEKVKGILDVKTKSSTKIIKNFDPRNKKNMFYYRVQCMPIIALFQYGFKAGKGSELKRVPWFIFTAEESLRRAFLKGYLDGDGNLVKDKRYKTHFIRFSTKSKDLAEGLAFLLKTLKHGRNFHGKEIKHVAWKYRRDKPKIQSLRLQSAKRSKNNFCLAEIISIEEIPNQRYVYDIEVKGTHNFVDAEGMILVHNTDSIFLNLKDKKKEDALNFVDKINIDLPGIMELEYEGFYPSGIFVSAKEGEFGAKKKYALIDEKGNMKITGFETVRRNWSFIAKEVQEEVLNIILKEQAPEEAMAYAKGVIKDIKNKKIENKKVIIFTQIQKPLNEYTSVGPHVAVARRLAARGEDVKPGYMVKFIITEGSGIIRDRAKIPDDVEEGNYDSDYYINNQVIPSVERIFNVLGYTKDDLMESKDQSKLGKFF
;
A
#
# COMPACT_ATOMS: atom_id res chain seq x y z
N MET A 1 21.35 55.30 -27.25
CA MET A 1 22.10 54.31 -28.06
C MET A 1 21.12 53.22 -28.52
N GLY A 2 21.51 52.29 -29.40
CA GLY A 2 20.68 51.12 -29.69
C GLY A 2 20.70 50.13 -28.53
N ALA A 3 19.61 49.38 -28.34
CA ALA A 3 19.56 48.29 -27.36
C ALA A 3 20.61 47.22 -27.73
N GLU A 4 21.39 46.78 -26.74
CA GLU A 4 22.39 45.73 -26.90
C GLU A 4 21.70 44.37 -26.95
N LYS A 5 22.26 43.44 -27.75
CA LYS A 5 21.79 42.05 -27.82
C LYS A 5 22.78 41.12 -27.15
N ILE A 6 22.29 40.32 -26.21
CA ILE A 6 23.07 39.30 -25.51
C ILE A 6 22.36 37.95 -25.54
N GLN A 7 23.14 36.87 -25.54
CA GLN A 7 22.64 35.51 -25.43
C GLN A 7 23.14 34.87 -24.12
N PHE A 8 22.24 34.30 -23.35
CA PHE A 8 22.56 33.73 -22.03
C PHE A 8 21.75 32.47 -21.69
N TYR A 9 22.22 31.73 -20.69
CA TYR A 9 21.61 30.53 -20.13
C TYR A 9 21.10 30.85 -18.71
N PRO A 10 19.78 31.05 -18.48
CA PRO A 10 19.24 31.30 -17.15
C PRO A 10 19.31 30.04 -16.27
N LEU A 11 20.05 30.12 -15.17
CA LEU A 11 20.35 29.02 -14.25
C LEU A 11 19.47 29.04 -12.99
N ASP A 12 19.29 30.22 -12.38
CA ASP A 12 18.40 30.45 -11.23
C ASP A 12 17.49 31.67 -11.46
N ILE A 13 16.36 31.73 -10.73
CA ILE A 13 15.38 32.81 -10.84
C ILE A 13 14.80 33.20 -9.47
N THR A 14 14.85 34.50 -9.19
CA THR A 14 14.20 35.12 -8.03
C THR A 14 13.40 36.36 -8.45
N TYR A 15 12.84 37.08 -7.48
CA TYR A 15 12.27 38.40 -7.70
C TYR A 15 12.58 39.32 -6.51
N ARG A 16 12.58 40.63 -6.76
CA ARG A 16 12.63 41.68 -5.74
C ARG A 16 11.40 42.58 -5.87
N VAL A 17 11.07 43.32 -4.82
CA VAL A 17 10.04 44.36 -4.83
C VAL A 17 10.71 45.70 -4.59
N GLU A 18 10.57 46.61 -5.55
CA GLU A 18 11.16 47.94 -5.57
C GLU A 18 10.10 48.88 -6.18
N ASP A 19 9.91 50.07 -5.61
CA ASP A 19 8.96 51.09 -6.09
C ASP A 19 7.50 50.59 -6.26
N ASN A 20 7.09 49.67 -5.37
CA ASN A 20 5.82 48.93 -5.42
C ASN A 20 5.55 48.19 -6.75
N LYS A 21 6.63 47.73 -7.41
CA LYS A 21 6.62 46.80 -8.55
C LYS A 21 7.48 45.58 -8.24
N ALA A 22 7.15 44.44 -8.84
CA ALA A 22 7.96 43.24 -8.74
C ALA A 22 8.91 43.11 -9.95
N LYS A 23 10.22 43.10 -9.70
CA LYS A 23 11.26 42.90 -10.71
C LYS A 23 11.72 41.45 -10.66
N ILE A 24 11.73 40.76 -11.80
CA ILE A 24 12.25 39.39 -11.94
C ILE A 24 13.77 39.47 -12.13
N LEU A 25 14.53 38.61 -11.44
CA LEU A 25 15.98 38.50 -11.58
C LEU A 25 16.33 37.08 -12.04
N LEU A 26 16.94 36.97 -13.22
CA LEU A 26 17.45 35.74 -13.82
C LEU A 26 18.97 35.73 -13.72
N PHE A 27 19.54 34.76 -13.01
CA PHE A 27 20.98 34.60 -12.88
C PHE A 27 21.47 33.47 -13.78
N GLY A 28 22.62 33.66 -14.43
CA GLY A 28 23.17 32.63 -15.31
C GLY A 28 24.51 33.00 -15.94
N ARG A 29 24.79 32.40 -17.10
CA ARG A 29 25.99 32.74 -17.90
C ARG A 29 25.66 33.17 -19.32
N THR A 30 26.44 34.10 -19.85
CA THR A 30 26.54 34.37 -21.29
C THR A 30 27.20 33.20 -22.03
N VAL A 31 27.14 33.20 -23.37
CA VAL A 31 27.74 32.12 -24.21
C VAL A 31 29.27 32.04 -24.09
N ASP A 32 29.95 33.15 -23.84
CA ASP A 32 31.39 33.21 -23.53
C ASP A 32 31.73 32.88 -22.06
N GLY A 33 30.72 32.60 -21.23
CA GLY A 33 30.89 32.03 -19.89
C GLY A 33 31.03 33.06 -18.75
N GLN A 34 30.76 34.34 -18.98
CA GLN A 34 30.68 35.34 -17.91
C GLN A 34 29.40 35.14 -17.10
N GLN A 35 29.45 35.36 -15.77
CA GLN A 35 28.23 35.34 -14.95
C GLN A 35 27.46 36.65 -15.10
N LEU A 36 26.14 36.57 -15.18
CA LEU A 36 25.26 37.71 -15.44
C LEU A 36 23.96 37.62 -14.62
N CYS A 37 23.41 38.77 -14.26
CA CYS A 37 22.03 38.91 -13.81
C CYS A 37 21.21 39.70 -14.84
N VAL A 38 20.16 39.10 -15.39
CA VAL A 38 19.20 39.77 -16.28
C VAL A 38 17.94 40.12 -15.49
N ILE A 39 17.50 41.38 -15.58
CA ILE A 39 16.38 41.92 -14.81
C ILE A 39 15.22 42.29 -15.74
N ASP A 40 14.05 41.70 -15.53
CA ASP A 40 12.81 42.06 -16.24
C ASP A 40 11.86 42.75 -15.25
N SER A 41 11.53 44.02 -15.54
CA SER A 41 10.64 44.86 -14.72
C SER A 41 9.23 45.02 -15.31
N GLY A 42 8.93 44.35 -16.43
CA GLY A 42 7.69 44.45 -17.20
C GLY A 42 6.65 43.35 -16.91
N PHE A 43 6.88 42.50 -15.92
CA PHE A 43 6.01 41.36 -15.62
C PHE A 43 5.14 41.56 -14.37
N GLU A 44 3.82 41.64 -14.57
CA GLU A 44 2.85 41.85 -13.49
C GLU A 44 2.28 40.51 -12.94
N PRO A 45 2.20 40.34 -11.60
CA PRO A 45 1.45 39.25 -10.98
C PRO A 45 -0.05 39.31 -11.32
N TYR A 46 -0.66 38.15 -11.58
CA TYR A 46 -2.10 38.06 -11.87
C TYR A 46 -2.72 36.72 -11.45
N PHE A 47 -4.05 36.70 -11.43
CA PHE A 47 -4.89 35.50 -11.30
C PHE A 47 -6.10 35.58 -12.23
N TYR A 48 -6.83 34.47 -12.41
CA TYR A 48 -8.06 34.43 -13.22
C TYR A 48 -9.30 34.36 -12.34
N VAL A 49 -10.39 34.95 -12.81
CA VAL A 49 -11.72 34.92 -12.20
C VAL A 49 -12.71 34.38 -13.23
N LEU A 50 -13.50 33.39 -12.83
CA LEU A 50 -14.65 32.86 -13.59
C LEU A 50 -15.93 33.32 -12.90
N LEU A 51 -16.85 33.90 -13.67
CA LEU A 51 -18.18 34.30 -13.20
C LEU A 51 -19.20 33.20 -13.46
N ARG A 52 -20.27 33.17 -12.65
CA ARG A 52 -21.42 32.26 -12.82
C ARG A 52 -22.23 32.58 -14.09
N ASP A 53 -22.17 33.82 -14.54
CA ASP A 53 -22.76 34.30 -15.79
C ASP A 53 -21.71 35.15 -16.55
N GLU A 54 -21.34 34.68 -17.74
CA GLU A 54 -20.31 35.28 -18.60
C GLU A 54 -20.74 36.57 -19.30
N ASN A 55 -22.01 36.96 -19.19
CA ASN A 55 -22.52 38.22 -19.75
C ASN A 55 -22.14 39.44 -18.89
N ASN A 56 -21.61 39.23 -17.67
CA ASN A 56 -21.27 40.30 -16.72
C ASN A 56 -19.74 40.50 -16.56
N VAL A 57 -18.91 39.92 -17.43
CA VAL A 57 -17.43 40.03 -17.27
C VAL A 57 -16.93 41.45 -17.54
N GLU A 58 -17.62 42.18 -18.41
CA GLU A 58 -17.36 43.59 -18.71
C GLU A 58 -17.67 44.49 -17.50
N ASP A 59 -18.85 44.33 -16.87
CA ASP A 59 -19.26 45.00 -15.62
C ASP A 59 -18.33 44.65 -14.44
N PHE A 60 -17.91 43.38 -14.33
CA PHE A 60 -16.95 42.96 -13.31
C PHE A 60 -15.58 43.63 -13.50
N CYS A 61 -15.09 43.78 -14.73
CA CYS A 61 -13.85 44.51 -14.99
C CYS A 61 -13.93 45.97 -14.49
N GLU A 62 -15.03 46.67 -14.75
CA GLU A 62 -15.23 48.04 -14.25
C GLU A 62 -15.30 48.13 -12.72
N LYS A 63 -15.74 47.07 -12.03
CA LYS A 63 -15.82 47.02 -10.57
C LYS A 63 -14.48 46.62 -9.94
N VAL A 64 -13.79 45.63 -10.50
CA VAL A 64 -12.57 45.06 -9.90
C VAL A 64 -11.39 46.02 -9.97
N VAL A 65 -11.27 46.84 -11.03
CA VAL A 65 -10.21 47.86 -11.16
C VAL A 65 -10.34 48.98 -10.12
N LYS A 66 -11.53 49.16 -9.51
CA LYS A 66 -11.76 50.15 -8.44
C LYS A 66 -11.32 49.64 -7.05
N ILE A 67 -10.81 48.40 -6.93
CA ILE A 67 -10.34 47.86 -5.64
C ILE A 67 -8.96 48.43 -5.28
N SER A 68 -8.95 49.24 -4.22
CA SER A 68 -7.75 49.69 -3.51
C SER A 68 -7.99 49.50 -2.01
N LEU A 69 -7.04 48.89 -1.31
CA LEU A 69 -7.14 48.48 0.09
C LEU A 69 -5.85 48.88 0.82
N GLU A 70 -5.98 49.46 2.01
CA GLU A 70 -4.85 49.88 2.84
C GLU A 70 -4.74 49.00 4.09
N GLU A 71 -3.63 48.28 4.23
CA GLU A 71 -3.35 47.45 5.40
C GLU A 71 -1.90 47.69 5.85
N ASN A 72 -1.70 48.10 7.10
CA ASN A 72 -0.37 48.35 7.69
C ASN A 72 0.51 49.26 6.81
N GLU A 73 0.01 50.48 6.52
CA GLU A 73 0.69 51.52 5.70
C GLU A 73 0.98 51.09 4.24
N ARG A 74 0.42 49.96 3.78
CA ARG A 74 0.67 49.37 2.46
C ARG A 74 -0.62 49.29 1.64
N ILE A 75 -0.67 50.07 0.55
CA ILE A 75 -1.79 50.08 -0.39
C ILE A 75 -1.67 48.91 -1.37
N SER A 76 -2.57 47.93 -1.25
CA SER A 76 -2.78 46.83 -2.20
C SER A 76 -3.86 47.22 -3.20
N ARG A 77 -3.59 47.14 -4.50
CA ARG A 77 -4.54 47.56 -5.54
C ARG A 77 -4.51 46.69 -6.79
N VAL A 78 -5.63 46.62 -7.49
CA VAL A 78 -5.67 46.10 -8.87
C VAL A 78 -4.99 47.10 -9.79
N SER A 79 -4.04 46.64 -10.62
CA SER A 79 -3.37 47.50 -11.61
C SER A 79 -4.18 47.59 -12.91
N LYS A 80 -4.77 46.47 -13.34
CA LYS A 80 -5.72 46.38 -14.46
C LYS A 80 -6.51 45.06 -14.41
N ALA A 81 -7.56 44.97 -15.21
CA ALA A 81 -8.28 43.73 -15.49
C ALA A 81 -8.56 43.58 -17.00
N GLU A 82 -8.43 42.36 -17.52
CA GLU A 82 -8.59 42.05 -18.95
C GLU A 82 -9.58 40.88 -19.13
N VAL A 83 -10.57 41.02 -20.01
CA VAL A 83 -11.43 39.89 -20.41
C VAL A 83 -10.67 39.02 -21.41
N VAL A 84 -10.63 37.70 -21.18
CA VAL A 84 -9.93 36.74 -22.03
C VAL A 84 -10.77 35.49 -22.32
N GLU A 85 -10.70 34.97 -23.55
CA GLU A 85 -11.19 33.62 -23.84
C GLU A 85 -10.19 32.56 -23.37
N LYS A 86 -10.69 31.60 -22.59
CA LYS A 86 -9.92 30.48 -22.04
C LYS A 86 -10.68 29.16 -22.19
N LYS A 87 -9.98 28.04 -22.02
CA LYS A 87 -10.58 26.75 -21.72
C LYS A 87 -10.60 26.51 -20.20
N PHE A 88 -11.67 25.90 -19.71
CA PHE A 88 -11.74 25.34 -18.37
C PHE A 88 -12.39 23.95 -18.46
N LEU A 89 -11.68 22.90 -18.02
CA LEU A 89 -12.07 21.50 -18.21
C LEU A 89 -12.42 21.16 -19.68
N GLY A 90 -11.63 21.70 -20.60
CA GLY A 90 -11.79 21.54 -22.05
C GLY A 90 -13.07 22.17 -22.65
N ARG A 91 -13.72 23.11 -21.95
CA ARG A 91 -14.82 23.94 -22.47
C ARG A 91 -14.35 25.39 -22.64
N LYS A 92 -14.74 26.09 -23.71
CA LYS A 92 -14.54 27.55 -23.79
C LYS A 92 -15.29 28.25 -22.65
N ARG A 93 -14.71 29.33 -22.10
CA ARG A 93 -15.27 30.29 -21.13
C ARG A 93 -14.67 31.67 -21.42
N LYS A 94 -15.43 32.75 -21.25
CA LYS A 94 -14.85 34.05 -20.88
C LYS A 94 -14.34 33.97 -19.44
N ALA A 95 -13.17 34.54 -19.17
CA ALA A 95 -12.61 34.71 -17.84
C ALA A 95 -12.04 36.13 -17.70
N VAL A 96 -11.94 36.65 -16.48
CA VAL A 96 -11.31 37.94 -16.21
C VAL A 96 -9.93 37.70 -15.60
N LYS A 97 -8.91 38.25 -16.23
CA LYS A 97 -7.52 38.24 -15.75
C LYS A 97 -7.28 39.49 -14.92
N VAL A 98 -7.11 39.33 -13.61
CA VAL A 98 -6.93 40.43 -12.65
C VAL A 98 -5.46 40.55 -12.29
N PHE A 99 -4.86 41.72 -12.53
CA PHE A 99 -3.45 42.02 -12.26
C PHE A 99 -3.31 42.89 -11.00
N VAL A 100 -2.18 42.76 -10.32
CA VAL A 100 -1.82 43.52 -9.11
C VAL A 100 -0.36 43.93 -9.15
N GLY A 101 0.04 44.97 -8.41
CA GLY A 101 1.41 45.52 -8.47
C GLY A 101 2.51 44.55 -8.02
N ILE A 102 2.27 43.80 -6.94
CA ILE A 102 3.26 42.90 -6.33
C ILE A 102 2.65 41.55 -5.88
N PRO A 103 3.39 40.43 -5.86
CA PRO A 103 2.86 39.11 -5.50
C PRO A 103 2.13 39.02 -4.14
N PRO A 104 2.53 39.77 -3.08
CA PRO A 104 1.79 39.80 -1.82
C PRO A 104 0.37 40.40 -1.90
N ASP A 105 0.00 41.09 -2.98
CA ASP A 105 -1.35 41.65 -3.16
C ASP A 105 -2.35 40.59 -3.64
N VAL A 106 -1.89 39.58 -4.38
CA VAL A 106 -2.72 38.47 -4.88
C VAL A 106 -3.59 37.84 -3.77
N PRO A 107 -3.03 37.46 -2.59
CA PRO A 107 -3.85 36.91 -1.51
C PRO A 107 -4.80 37.92 -0.86
N VAL A 108 -4.53 39.23 -0.89
CA VAL A 108 -5.40 40.27 -0.33
C VAL A 108 -6.58 40.53 -1.26
N ILE A 109 -6.30 40.91 -2.51
CA ILE A 109 -7.29 41.30 -3.51
C ILE A 109 -8.24 40.13 -3.84
N ARG A 110 -7.72 38.90 -4.01
CA ARG A 110 -8.57 37.73 -4.28
C ARG A 110 -9.56 37.47 -3.13
N ASN A 111 -9.20 37.76 -1.88
CA ASN A 111 -10.02 37.42 -0.73
C ASN A 111 -11.27 38.32 -0.69
N VAL A 112 -11.14 39.59 -1.08
CA VAL A 112 -12.28 40.51 -1.22
C VAL A 112 -13.18 40.10 -2.40
N ILE A 113 -12.60 39.75 -3.55
CA ILE A 113 -13.35 39.29 -4.73
C ILE A 113 -14.11 37.99 -4.44
N LYS A 114 -13.53 37.07 -3.66
CA LYS A 114 -14.09 35.75 -3.37
C LYS A 114 -15.46 35.81 -2.69
N GLU A 115 -15.73 36.86 -1.92
CA GLU A 115 -17.00 37.02 -1.19
C GLU A 115 -18.12 37.66 -2.04
N TRP A 116 -17.90 37.90 -3.34
CA TRP A 116 -18.93 38.42 -4.25
C TRP A 116 -19.76 37.27 -4.86
N ASP A 117 -21.09 37.31 -4.73
CA ASP A 117 -22.00 36.23 -5.15
C ASP A 117 -21.90 35.81 -6.63
N MET A 118 -21.45 36.71 -7.50
CA MET A 118 -21.29 36.47 -8.94
C MET A 118 -20.12 35.54 -9.30
N ILE A 119 -19.20 35.24 -8.36
CA ILE A 119 -18.03 34.40 -8.61
C ILE A 119 -18.41 32.92 -8.67
N GLU A 120 -17.97 32.22 -9.72
CA GLU A 120 -17.94 30.75 -9.79
C GLU A 120 -16.64 30.23 -9.17
N SER A 121 -15.49 30.77 -9.58
CA SER A 121 -14.18 30.40 -9.04
C SER A 121 -13.11 31.46 -9.31
N ILE A 122 -12.06 31.45 -8.49
CA ILE A 122 -10.82 32.20 -8.70
C ILE A 122 -9.70 31.19 -8.87
N ASN A 123 -8.85 31.34 -9.89
CA ASN A 123 -7.86 30.34 -10.30
C ASN A 123 -6.45 30.95 -10.46
N GLU A 124 -5.43 30.09 -10.41
CA GLU A 124 -4.01 30.43 -10.60
C GLU A 124 -3.38 31.37 -9.54
N PHE A 125 -4.13 31.73 -8.50
CA PHE A 125 -3.67 32.56 -7.36
C PHE A 125 -2.53 31.94 -6.53
N ASP A 126 -2.20 30.65 -6.69
CA ASP A 126 -1.14 29.94 -5.95
C ASP A 126 0.03 29.47 -6.84
N ILE A 127 0.12 29.97 -8.07
CA ILE A 127 1.30 29.80 -8.92
C ILE A 127 2.39 30.77 -8.44
N HIS A 128 3.55 30.26 -8.05
CA HIS A 128 4.67 31.09 -7.59
C HIS A 128 5.14 32.05 -8.70
N PHE A 129 5.31 33.34 -8.38
CA PHE A 129 5.53 34.41 -9.35
C PHE A 129 6.68 34.16 -10.34
N THR A 130 7.82 33.66 -9.88
CA THR A 130 8.94 33.28 -10.76
C THR A 130 8.62 32.12 -11.71
N ARG A 131 7.75 31.18 -11.31
CA ARG A 131 7.31 30.06 -12.15
C ARG A 131 6.27 30.49 -13.17
N ARG A 132 5.34 31.36 -12.76
CA ARG A 132 4.40 32.08 -13.63
C ARG A 132 5.16 32.79 -14.75
N TYR A 133 6.22 33.54 -14.41
CA TYR A 133 7.11 34.21 -15.38
C TYR A 133 7.72 33.24 -16.40
N LEU A 134 8.37 32.16 -15.94
CA LEU A 134 8.98 31.16 -16.83
C LEU A 134 7.96 30.58 -17.83
N ILE A 135 6.77 30.19 -17.35
CA ILE A 135 5.69 29.68 -18.19
C ILE A 135 5.26 30.73 -19.22
N ASP A 136 4.95 31.96 -18.79
CA ASP A 136 4.32 32.98 -19.63
C ASP A 136 5.28 33.55 -20.68
N LYS A 137 6.55 33.77 -20.33
CA LYS A 137 7.61 34.10 -21.30
C LYS A 137 8.02 32.89 -22.15
N GLY A 138 7.70 31.67 -21.71
CA GLY A 138 8.11 30.43 -22.39
C GLY A 138 9.57 30.04 -22.13
N ILE A 139 10.20 30.68 -21.13
CA ILE A 139 11.60 30.48 -20.79
C ILE A 139 11.77 29.16 -20.05
N VAL A 140 12.64 28.31 -20.59
CA VAL A 140 13.10 27.06 -19.99
C VAL A 140 14.48 27.30 -19.37
N PRO A 141 14.65 27.08 -18.05
CA PRO A 141 15.97 27.19 -17.43
C PRO A 141 17.01 26.25 -18.06
N LEU A 142 18.27 26.64 -17.97
CA LEU A 142 19.46 26.00 -18.56
C LEU A 142 19.60 26.10 -20.08
N THR A 143 18.58 26.56 -20.82
CA THR A 143 18.61 26.64 -22.29
C THR A 143 18.69 28.06 -22.83
N LEU A 144 19.31 28.22 -24.01
CA LEU A 144 19.69 29.52 -24.58
C LEU A 144 18.50 30.48 -24.80
N VAL A 145 18.56 31.67 -24.21
CA VAL A 145 17.63 32.78 -24.45
C VAL A 145 18.39 33.99 -25.00
N GLU A 146 17.69 34.82 -25.77
CA GLU A 146 18.18 36.11 -26.25
C GLU A 146 17.50 37.25 -25.48
N VAL A 147 18.26 38.32 -25.20
CA VAL A 147 17.81 39.51 -24.47
C VAL A 147 18.20 40.75 -25.24
N GLU A 148 17.29 41.72 -25.30
CA GLU A 148 17.50 43.05 -25.85
C GLU A 148 17.36 44.07 -24.69
N GLY A 149 18.31 45.00 -24.54
CA GLY A 149 18.28 45.98 -23.44
C GLY A 149 19.62 46.69 -23.20
N GLU A 150 19.94 46.98 -21.93
CA GLU A 150 21.16 47.71 -21.54
C GLU A 150 21.77 47.23 -20.21
N PHE A 151 23.09 47.39 -20.05
CA PHE A 151 23.78 47.18 -18.76
C PHE A 151 23.47 48.30 -17.77
N ILE A 152 23.15 47.94 -16.53
CA ILE A 152 22.83 48.89 -15.45
C ILE A 152 23.76 48.74 -14.25
N ASN A 153 24.12 49.87 -13.63
CA ASN A 153 24.94 49.91 -12.43
C ASN A 153 24.07 49.74 -11.17
N VAL A 154 23.95 48.50 -10.67
CA VAL A 154 23.26 48.18 -9.42
C VAL A 154 24.14 47.27 -8.54
N LYS A 155 23.92 47.31 -7.22
CA LYS A 155 24.76 46.57 -6.26
C LYS A 155 24.57 45.05 -6.40
N SER A 156 25.53 44.40 -7.05
CA SER A 156 25.58 42.97 -7.36
C SER A 156 27.04 42.49 -7.42
N LYS A 157 27.30 41.20 -7.18
CA LYS A 157 28.62 40.56 -7.37
C LYS A 157 28.92 40.26 -8.86
N VAL A 158 27.91 40.38 -9.72
CA VAL A 158 27.97 40.11 -11.17
C VAL A 158 27.34 41.28 -11.94
N PRO A 159 27.74 41.55 -13.19
CA PRO A 159 27.08 42.56 -14.02
C PRO A 159 25.56 42.35 -14.12
N CYS A 160 24.83 43.45 -14.23
CA CYS A 160 23.36 43.44 -14.33
C CYS A 160 22.93 44.06 -15.67
N PHE A 161 21.98 43.40 -16.33
CA PHE A 161 21.42 43.81 -17.62
C PHE A 161 19.90 43.97 -17.49
N ASN A 162 19.39 45.17 -17.76
CA ASN A 162 17.96 45.46 -17.75
C ASN A 162 17.36 45.06 -19.10
N ALA A 163 16.43 44.10 -19.08
CA ALA A 163 15.79 43.58 -20.28
C ALA A 163 14.59 44.45 -20.68
N GLU A 164 14.63 45.00 -21.89
CA GLU A 164 13.44 45.50 -22.60
C GLU A 164 12.66 44.32 -23.21
N LYS A 165 13.39 43.32 -23.73
CA LYS A 165 12.84 42.12 -24.35
C LYS A 165 13.65 40.89 -23.96
N ILE A 166 12.99 39.73 -23.83
CA ILE A 166 13.63 38.44 -23.54
C ILE A 166 12.79 37.29 -24.11
N GLU A 167 13.42 36.41 -24.90
CA GLU A 167 12.77 35.34 -25.66
C GLU A 167 13.63 34.06 -25.70
N GLN A 168 13.00 32.88 -25.79
CA GLN A 168 13.73 31.61 -25.93
C GLN A 168 14.34 31.49 -27.33
N ALA A 169 15.67 31.43 -27.42
CA ALA A 169 16.39 31.36 -28.69
C ALA A 169 16.55 29.90 -29.17
N SER A 170 16.94 28.97 -28.27
CA SER A 170 16.99 27.54 -28.56
C SER A 170 16.76 26.68 -27.32
N THR A 171 16.75 25.35 -27.50
CA THR A 171 16.67 24.36 -26.41
C THR A 171 18.03 23.74 -26.06
N ASP A 172 19.13 24.34 -26.53
CA ASP A 172 20.50 23.88 -26.24
C ASP A 172 20.88 24.18 -24.78
N SER A 173 21.39 23.18 -24.06
CA SER A 173 21.94 23.36 -22.71
C SER A 173 23.24 24.17 -22.73
N ILE A 174 23.53 24.84 -21.61
CA ILE A 174 24.91 25.06 -21.16
C ILE A 174 25.67 23.72 -21.14
N LYS A 175 26.83 23.63 -21.81
CA LYS A 175 27.53 22.35 -22.02
C LYS A 175 28.33 21.85 -20.81
N GLU A 176 28.98 22.75 -20.09
CA GLU A 176 29.79 22.45 -18.89
C GLU A 176 29.56 23.54 -17.83
N PRO A 177 28.47 23.47 -17.03
CA PRO A 177 28.29 24.36 -15.88
C PRO A 177 29.38 24.10 -14.82
N LYS A 178 29.88 25.15 -14.19
CA LYS A 178 30.91 25.06 -13.15
C LYS A 178 30.34 24.46 -11.86
N VAL A 179 30.60 23.17 -11.64
CA VAL A 179 30.25 22.46 -10.39
C VAL A 179 31.39 22.60 -9.38
N LEU A 180 31.05 22.97 -8.14
CA LEU A 180 31.94 22.93 -6.97
C LEU A 180 31.24 22.12 -5.87
N ALA A 181 31.84 20.99 -5.49
CA ALA A 181 31.41 20.21 -4.33
C ALA A 181 32.11 20.70 -3.05
N PHE A 182 31.45 20.54 -1.92
CA PHE A 182 32.02 20.77 -0.59
C PHE A 182 31.46 19.75 0.42
N ASP A 183 32.20 19.57 1.51
CA ASP A 183 31.90 18.62 2.61
C ASP A 183 32.60 19.12 3.89
N ILE A 184 31.98 18.97 5.07
CA ILE A 184 32.56 19.43 6.35
C ILE A 184 32.73 18.32 7.38
N GLU A 185 33.83 18.40 8.14
CA GLU A 185 34.03 17.61 9.36
C GLU A 185 33.99 18.51 10.61
N THR A 186 33.38 17.97 11.67
CA THR A 186 33.05 18.73 12.89
C THR A 186 33.61 18.01 14.12
N TYR A 187 34.23 18.78 15.03
CA TYR A 187 34.72 18.22 16.29
C TYR A 187 33.56 17.63 17.09
N ASN A 188 33.72 16.41 17.61
CA ASN A 188 32.64 15.77 18.36
C ASN A 188 33.13 14.73 19.38
N PRO A 189 33.39 15.14 20.64
CA PRO A 189 33.89 14.24 21.68
C PRO A 189 32.80 13.28 22.19
N THR A 190 31.58 13.33 21.62
CA THR A 190 30.41 12.55 22.04
C THR A 190 29.94 11.51 21.03
N GLY A 191 30.50 11.46 19.80
CA GLY A 191 30.05 10.58 18.72
C GLY A 191 29.54 11.35 17.50
N ARG A 192 28.49 10.90 16.81
CA ARG A 192 27.90 11.62 15.64
C ARG A 192 26.78 12.59 16.05
N ALA A 193 27.01 13.41 17.08
CA ALA A 193 25.98 14.26 17.69
C ALA A 193 25.77 15.59 16.94
N TYR A 194 24.55 15.88 16.49
CA TYR A 194 24.21 17.14 15.82
C TYR A 194 24.05 18.28 16.86
N GLU A 195 25.16 18.88 17.30
CA GLU A 195 25.21 19.99 18.26
C GLU A 195 25.95 21.24 17.71
N PRO A 196 25.47 21.86 16.59
CA PRO A 196 26.21 22.89 15.87
C PRO A 196 26.42 24.20 16.65
N ASP A 197 25.50 24.57 17.55
CA ASP A 197 25.67 25.75 18.40
C ASP A 197 26.86 25.59 19.38
N LYS A 198 27.25 24.34 19.67
CA LYS A 198 28.31 23.97 20.62
C LYS A 198 29.64 23.73 19.89
N TYR A 199 29.78 22.62 19.16
CA TYR A 199 31.08 22.17 18.64
C TYR A 199 31.52 22.86 17.33
N PRO A 200 32.83 23.06 17.09
CA PRO A 200 33.35 23.72 15.89
C PRO A 200 33.44 22.82 14.64
N ILE A 201 33.39 23.46 13.48
CA ILE A 201 33.90 22.90 12.22
C ILE A 201 35.43 22.87 12.29
N ILE A 202 36.03 21.74 11.90
CA ILE A 202 37.48 21.50 12.01
C ILE A 202 38.15 21.21 10.67
N MET A 203 37.41 20.67 9.69
CA MET A 203 37.86 20.56 8.31
C MET A 203 36.73 20.94 7.36
N LEU A 204 37.09 21.51 6.22
CA LEU A 204 36.19 21.88 5.13
C LEU A 204 36.87 21.55 3.81
N ALA A 205 36.33 20.59 3.07
CA ALA A 205 36.81 20.20 1.76
C ALA A 205 36.07 20.94 0.64
N PHE A 206 36.77 21.12 -0.47
CA PHE A 206 36.25 21.57 -1.75
C PHE A 206 36.84 20.71 -2.87
N TYR A 207 35.99 20.31 -3.83
CA TYR A 207 36.41 19.59 -5.03
C TYR A 207 35.65 20.09 -6.26
N GLY A 208 36.35 20.27 -7.37
CA GLY A 208 35.79 20.74 -8.63
C GLY A 208 36.69 20.40 -9.82
N LYS A 209 36.31 20.83 -11.03
CA LYS A 209 37.14 20.66 -12.22
C LYS A 209 38.49 21.39 -11.98
N ASP A 210 39.57 20.63 -12.02
CA ASP A 210 40.95 21.09 -11.81
C ASP A 210 41.20 21.82 -10.46
N TYR A 211 40.36 21.56 -9.45
CA TYR A 211 40.47 22.19 -8.12
C TYR A 211 40.20 21.19 -6.98
N LYS A 212 41.15 21.11 -6.03
CA LYS A 212 41.04 20.36 -4.77
C LYS A 212 41.56 21.22 -3.61
N LYS A 213 40.84 21.28 -2.49
CA LYS A 213 41.33 21.93 -1.27
C LYS A 213 40.68 21.38 0.00
N VAL A 214 41.42 21.35 1.10
CA VAL A 214 40.93 21.08 2.47
C VAL A 214 41.46 22.17 3.37
N ILE A 215 40.57 22.84 4.09
CA ILE A 215 40.89 23.95 5.00
C ILE A 215 40.76 23.43 6.43
N THR A 216 41.76 23.66 7.27
CA THR A 216 41.75 23.26 8.68
C THR A 216 42.57 24.25 9.53
N TRP A 217 42.34 24.27 10.84
CA TRP A 217 43.00 25.19 11.78
C TRP A 217 43.88 24.50 12.85
N LYS A 218 44.02 23.17 12.83
CA LYS A 218 45.08 22.46 13.58
C LYS A 218 46.26 22.22 12.65
N ARG A 219 47.42 22.79 12.96
CA ARG A 219 48.64 22.66 12.16
C ARG A 219 49.34 21.32 12.45
N PHE A 220 49.68 20.56 11.41
CA PHE A 220 50.43 19.31 11.48
C PHE A 220 51.41 19.21 10.29
N LYS A 221 52.35 18.26 10.35
CA LYS A 221 53.34 18.06 9.26
C LYS A 221 52.68 17.30 8.10
N THR A 222 52.72 17.88 6.91
CA THR A 222 52.20 17.29 5.67
C THR A 222 53.03 17.77 4.46
N ASN A 223 53.00 17.01 3.37
CA ASN A 223 53.54 17.40 2.06
C ASN A 223 52.43 17.73 1.03
N GLU A 224 51.16 17.73 1.45
CA GLU A 224 49.99 17.75 0.55
C GLU A 224 49.54 19.19 0.21
N ASP A 225 49.70 19.60 -1.06
CA ASP A 225 49.47 20.96 -1.58
C ASP A 225 48.03 21.49 -1.45
N TYR A 226 47.08 20.56 -1.32
CA TYR A 226 45.66 20.85 -1.11
C TYR A 226 45.28 21.06 0.35
N ILE A 227 46.18 20.89 1.32
CA ILE A 227 45.88 21.20 2.73
C ILE A 227 46.25 22.67 2.99
N GLU A 228 45.30 23.44 3.51
CA GLU A 228 45.45 24.87 3.79
C GLU A 228 45.17 25.16 5.26
N PHE A 229 46.20 25.65 5.96
CA PHE A 229 46.14 25.95 7.39
C PHE A 229 45.74 27.41 7.64
N VAL A 230 44.58 27.62 8.25
CA VAL A 230 44.10 28.92 8.75
C VAL A 230 44.20 28.97 10.27
N ASP A 231 44.02 30.15 10.88
CA ASP A 231 44.30 30.34 12.32
C ASP A 231 43.11 30.03 13.25
N GLY A 232 41.91 29.82 12.71
CA GLY A 232 40.73 29.48 13.50
C GLY A 232 39.49 29.12 12.67
N GLU A 233 38.39 28.81 13.36
CA GLU A 233 37.10 28.51 12.74
C GLU A 233 36.47 29.73 12.05
N ILE A 234 36.73 30.95 12.56
CA ILE A 234 36.27 32.21 11.96
C ILE A 234 36.89 32.37 10.56
N GLU A 235 38.19 32.13 10.47
CA GLU A 235 38.97 32.19 9.25
C GLU A 235 38.54 31.08 8.28
N LEU A 236 38.25 29.87 8.77
CA LEU A 236 37.70 28.77 7.96
C LEU A 236 36.34 29.13 7.34
N ILE A 237 35.44 29.79 8.10
CA ILE A 237 34.12 30.21 7.62
C ILE A 237 34.22 31.40 6.65
N ASN A 238 35.13 32.34 6.88
CA ASN A 238 35.44 33.38 5.90
C ASN A 238 36.02 32.78 4.61
N ARG A 239 36.91 31.79 4.73
CA ARG A 239 37.54 31.10 3.61
C ARG A 239 36.55 30.31 2.75
N PHE A 240 35.50 29.74 3.36
CA PHE A 240 34.36 29.18 2.64
C PHE A 240 33.73 30.19 1.66
N LYS A 241 33.52 31.44 2.12
CA LYS A 241 32.97 32.51 1.27
C LYS A 241 33.94 32.89 0.15
N GLU A 242 35.21 33.13 0.49
CA GLU A 242 36.25 33.54 -0.47
C GLU A 242 36.41 32.53 -1.61
N ILE A 243 36.38 31.23 -1.31
CA ILE A 243 36.53 30.19 -2.33
C ILE A 243 35.31 30.13 -3.25
N ILE A 244 34.09 30.31 -2.74
CA ILE A 244 32.89 30.40 -3.59
C ILE A 244 32.98 31.64 -4.50
N ASP A 245 33.31 32.81 -3.96
CA ASP A 245 33.42 34.06 -4.73
C ASP A 245 34.60 34.03 -5.74
N LYS A 246 35.69 33.30 -5.45
CA LYS A 246 36.84 33.11 -6.35
C LYS A 246 36.59 32.08 -7.44
N GLN A 247 36.03 30.91 -7.10
CA GLN A 247 35.77 29.83 -8.07
C GLN A 247 34.58 30.14 -8.99
N LYS A 248 33.66 31.01 -8.54
CA LYS A 248 32.48 31.44 -9.29
C LYS A 248 31.67 30.26 -9.85
N PRO A 249 31.22 29.32 -9.00
CA PRO A 249 30.46 28.15 -9.44
C PRO A 249 29.08 28.54 -9.95
N ASP A 250 28.56 27.73 -10.86
CA ASP A 250 27.15 27.72 -11.27
C ASP A 250 26.32 26.83 -10.35
N ILE A 251 26.94 25.72 -9.94
CA ILE A 251 26.34 24.69 -9.09
C ILE A 251 27.25 24.51 -7.88
N ILE A 252 26.70 24.73 -6.69
CA ILE A 252 27.28 24.24 -5.44
C ILE A 252 26.61 22.92 -5.07
N THR A 253 27.38 21.90 -4.72
CA THR A 253 26.85 20.57 -4.44
C THR A 253 27.42 19.95 -3.17
N GLY A 254 26.61 19.12 -2.52
CA GLY A 254 26.93 18.43 -1.27
C GLY A 254 26.05 17.18 -1.12
N TYR A 255 26.41 16.30 -0.17
CA TYR A 255 25.68 15.06 0.08
C TYR A 255 24.89 15.16 1.39
N TYR A 256 23.59 15.46 1.31
CA TYR A 256 22.74 15.83 2.47
C TYR A 256 23.00 17.26 3.02
N SER A 257 23.64 18.11 2.20
CA SER A 257 23.98 19.51 2.51
C SER A 257 22.80 20.44 2.83
N ASP A 258 21.57 20.14 2.39
CA ASP A 258 20.37 20.85 2.89
C ASP A 258 20.10 20.59 4.39
N GLY A 259 20.58 19.46 4.91
CA GLY A 259 20.20 18.90 6.22
C GLY A 259 21.33 18.78 7.25
N PHE A 260 22.59 18.83 6.81
CA PHE A 260 23.77 18.85 7.69
C PHE A 260 24.64 20.08 7.44
N ASP A 261 25.37 20.13 6.32
CA ASP A 261 26.50 21.03 6.09
C ASP A 261 26.13 22.52 6.15
N PHE A 262 25.21 22.97 5.29
CA PHE A 262 24.77 24.37 5.33
C PHE A 262 24.10 24.73 6.65
N PRO A 263 23.17 23.94 7.23
CA PRO A 263 22.66 24.17 8.58
C PRO A 263 23.74 24.35 9.66
N TYR A 264 24.84 23.58 9.61
CA TYR A 264 25.97 23.70 10.52
C TYR A 264 26.71 25.02 10.29
N ILE A 265 27.13 25.30 9.05
CA ILE A 265 27.86 26.53 8.67
C ILE A 265 27.04 27.78 9.04
N ILE A 266 25.73 27.78 8.79
CA ILE A 266 24.82 28.89 9.17
C ILE A 266 24.80 29.11 10.68
N ALA A 267 24.78 28.05 11.49
CA ALA A 267 24.78 28.16 12.95
C ALA A 267 26.13 28.69 13.47
N ARG A 268 27.25 28.20 12.95
CA ARG A 268 28.60 28.68 13.33
C ARG A 268 28.83 30.13 12.90
N ALA A 269 28.49 30.48 11.66
CA ALA A 269 28.58 31.86 11.17
C ALA A 269 27.74 32.82 12.03
N LYS A 270 26.50 32.44 12.38
CA LYS A 270 25.65 33.22 13.29
C LYS A 270 26.27 33.39 14.68
N LYS A 271 26.90 32.35 15.23
CA LYS A 271 27.60 32.39 16.53
C LYS A 271 28.75 33.41 16.54
N TYR A 272 29.48 33.51 15.44
CA TYR A 272 30.58 34.48 15.26
C TYR A 272 30.17 35.82 14.63
N LYS A 273 28.88 36.04 14.37
CA LYS A 273 28.32 37.21 13.65
C LYS A 273 28.91 37.42 12.24
N ILE A 274 29.27 36.33 11.57
CA ILE A 274 29.74 36.35 10.17
C ILE A 274 28.52 36.32 9.25
N ASP A 275 28.35 37.36 8.44
CA ASP A 275 27.33 37.39 7.39
C ASP A 275 27.73 36.46 6.23
N LEU A 276 26.85 35.51 5.88
CA LEU A 276 27.02 34.59 4.75
C LEU A 276 26.34 35.14 3.49
N ASP A 277 26.81 36.28 2.98
CA ASP A 277 26.34 36.95 1.76
C ASP A 277 26.79 36.22 0.47
N LEU A 278 26.46 34.93 0.37
CA LEU A 278 26.84 34.04 -0.72
C LEU A 278 25.98 34.18 -1.99
N GLY A 279 24.87 34.91 -1.92
CA GLY A 279 24.08 35.24 -3.11
C GLY A 279 24.84 36.19 -4.03
N LEU A 280 24.70 36.01 -5.35
CA LEU A 280 25.27 36.91 -6.36
C LEU A 280 24.70 38.34 -6.26
N ASP A 281 23.57 38.50 -5.56
CA ASP A 281 22.87 39.75 -5.29
C ASP A 281 23.13 40.30 -3.86
N TYR A 282 24.18 39.79 -3.20
CA TYR A 282 24.51 39.98 -1.77
C TYR A 282 23.45 39.46 -0.78
N SER A 283 22.54 38.56 -1.19
CA SER A 283 21.61 37.94 -0.25
C SER A 283 22.31 36.98 0.71
N LEU A 284 21.91 37.04 1.99
CA LEU A 284 22.38 36.13 3.03
C LEU A 284 21.81 34.72 2.84
N LEU A 285 22.66 33.72 2.98
CA LEU A 285 22.32 32.29 3.02
C LEU A 285 21.28 32.03 4.13
N LYS A 286 20.07 31.56 3.76
CA LYS A 286 18.95 31.38 4.69
C LYS A 286 18.37 29.95 4.63
N PRO A 287 18.18 29.28 5.78
CA PRO A 287 17.60 27.94 5.82
C PRO A 287 16.07 28.01 5.72
N LYS A 288 15.50 27.35 4.71
CA LYS A 288 14.06 27.30 4.44
C LYS A 288 13.44 26.08 5.13
N ARG A 289 13.00 26.28 6.38
CA ARG A 289 12.40 25.21 7.21
C ARG A 289 11.00 24.83 6.73
N GLY A 290 10.63 23.54 6.78
CA GLY A 290 9.31 23.09 6.36
C GLY A 290 9.12 21.56 6.30
N LYS A 291 8.27 21.06 5.38
CA LYS A 291 8.09 19.61 5.14
C LYS A 291 9.31 18.91 4.53
N THR A 292 10.27 19.68 4.05
CA THR A 292 11.60 19.25 3.65
C THR A 292 12.47 20.47 3.82
N ASP A 293 13.37 20.45 4.79
CA ASP A 293 14.31 21.54 5.00
C ASP A 293 15.26 21.64 3.79
N SER A 294 15.61 22.87 3.42
CA SER A 294 16.40 23.18 2.24
C SER A 294 17.14 24.51 2.39
N VAL A 295 18.26 24.67 1.67
CA VAL A 295 19.04 25.90 1.65
C VAL A 295 19.22 26.37 0.21
N GLN A 296 18.96 27.65 -0.06
CA GLN A 296 19.09 28.27 -1.38
C GLN A 296 20.13 29.39 -1.33
N LEU A 297 20.96 29.46 -2.37
CA LEU A 297 21.81 30.61 -2.69
C LEU A 297 21.18 31.30 -3.89
N THR A 298 21.03 32.63 -3.87
CA THR A 298 20.49 33.35 -5.04
C THR A 298 21.55 33.45 -6.12
N GLY A 299 21.27 32.90 -7.29
CA GLY A 299 22.16 32.89 -8.44
C GLY A 299 23.21 31.79 -8.48
N ILE A 300 23.29 30.93 -7.46
CA ILE A 300 24.13 29.73 -7.46
C ILE A 300 23.24 28.52 -7.15
N ILE A 301 23.16 27.57 -8.08
CA ILE A 301 22.27 26.41 -7.96
C ILE A 301 22.79 25.48 -6.85
N HIS A 302 22.03 25.29 -5.78
CA HIS A 302 22.32 24.23 -4.81
C HIS A 302 21.71 22.88 -5.22
N ILE A 303 22.56 21.92 -5.60
CA ILE A 303 22.21 20.50 -5.77
C ILE A 303 22.59 19.72 -4.51
N ASP A 304 21.60 19.26 -3.75
CA ASP A 304 21.81 18.21 -2.74
C ASP A 304 21.68 16.85 -3.44
N VAL A 305 22.78 16.10 -3.52
CA VAL A 305 22.85 14.80 -4.22
C VAL A 305 21.93 13.78 -3.54
N PHE A 306 21.92 13.73 -2.22
CA PHE A 306 21.10 12.82 -1.43
C PHE A 306 19.60 13.08 -1.64
N LYS A 307 19.17 14.34 -1.78
CA LYS A 307 17.75 14.66 -2.05
C LYS A 307 17.27 14.09 -3.39
N PHE A 308 18.05 14.26 -4.46
CA PHE A 308 17.68 13.72 -5.77
C PHE A 308 17.76 12.20 -5.81
N VAL A 309 18.84 11.60 -5.27
CA VAL A 309 18.98 10.14 -5.13
C VAL A 309 17.77 9.56 -4.37
N LYS A 310 17.42 10.11 -3.21
CA LYS A 310 16.32 9.61 -2.36
C LYS A 310 14.92 9.80 -2.96
N LYS A 311 14.68 10.84 -3.78
CA LYS A 311 13.36 11.14 -4.37
C LYS A 311 13.15 10.56 -5.77
N SER A 312 14.19 10.59 -6.62
CA SER A 312 14.11 10.25 -8.04
C SER A 312 14.63 8.85 -8.35
N LEU A 313 15.80 8.48 -7.82
CA LEU A 313 16.48 7.22 -8.16
C LEU A 313 16.30 6.10 -7.12
N GLY A 314 15.90 6.40 -5.89
CA GLY A 314 15.93 5.45 -4.78
C GLY A 314 15.06 4.18 -4.93
N ARG A 315 14.25 4.08 -5.99
CA ARG A 315 13.45 2.91 -6.41
C ARG A 315 14.11 2.06 -7.50
N SER A 316 15.18 2.54 -8.12
CA SER A 316 15.97 1.90 -9.18
C SER A 316 17.44 1.83 -8.79
N LEU A 317 17.72 1.83 -7.49
CA LEU A 317 19.04 1.61 -6.92
C LEU A 317 18.95 0.42 -5.95
N ASP A 318 19.86 -0.53 -6.12
CA ASP A 318 19.91 -1.78 -5.36
C ASP A 318 20.56 -1.60 -3.97
N THR A 319 21.30 -0.50 -3.75
CA THR A 319 21.91 -0.19 -2.44
C THR A 319 20.92 -0.24 -1.28
N ASP A 320 21.40 -0.84 -0.18
CA ASP A 320 20.68 -0.94 1.07
C ASP A 320 20.60 0.38 1.85
N SER A 321 21.48 1.34 1.56
CA SER A 321 21.53 2.64 2.22
C SER A 321 21.81 3.78 1.24
N TYR A 322 21.17 4.93 1.45
CA TYR A 322 21.53 6.18 0.76
C TYR A 322 22.67 6.90 1.50
N SER A 323 23.69 6.19 1.95
CA SER A 323 24.96 6.81 2.39
C SER A 323 25.82 7.11 1.17
N LEU A 324 26.72 8.11 1.27
CA LEU A 324 27.62 8.47 0.17
C LEU A 324 28.40 7.25 -0.33
N ASP A 325 28.98 6.48 0.58
CA ASP A 325 29.77 5.26 0.30
C ASP A 325 29.03 4.25 -0.57
N ASN A 326 27.84 3.82 -0.16
CA ASN A 326 27.11 2.83 -0.95
C ASN A 326 26.65 3.40 -2.30
N VAL A 327 26.25 4.68 -2.35
CA VAL A 327 25.70 5.31 -3.56
C VAL A 327 26.81 5.58 -4.57
N SER A 328 28.01 5.96 -4.14
CA SER A 328 29.17 6.04 -5.03
C SER A 328 29.65 4.65 -5.45
N ALA A 329 29.59 3.64 -4.58
CA ALA A 329 29.97 2.27 -4.94
C ALA A 329 29.08 1.71 -6.06
N GLU A 330 27.76 1.99 -6.01
CA GLU A 330 26.81 1.55 -7.03
C GLU A 330 26.85 2.39 -8.32
N ILE A 331 26.95 3.72 -8.22
CA ILE A 331 26.81 4.63 -9.37
C ILE A 331 28.16 4.95 -10.05
N LEU A 332 29.27 4.91 -9.31
CA LEU A 332 30.62 5.24 -9.78
C LEU A 332 31.60 4.06 -9.73
N GLY A 333 31.30 2.99 -8.99
CA GLY A 333 32.23 1.88 -8.73
C GLY A 333 33.26 2.15 -7.63
N GLU A 334 33.12 3.26 -6.88
CA GLU A 334 34.11 3.71 -5.89
C GLU A 334 33.53 3.95 -4.49
N LYS A 335 34.35 3.70 -3.47
CA LYS A 335 34.01 3.87 -2.05
C LYS A 335 34.72 5.06 -1.40
N LYS A 336 34.29 5.41 -0.18
CA LYS A 336 35.01 6.33 0.70
C LYS A 336 36.35 5.70 1.14
N ILE A 337 37.27 6.52 1.62
CA ILE A 337 38.47 6.02 2.33
C ILE A 337 38.03 5.49 3.70
N GLU A 338 38.61 4.40 4.18
CA GLU A 338 38.32 3.90 5.53
C GLU A 338 39.15 4.67 6.58
N VAL A 339 38.48 5.48 7.41
CA VAL A 339 39.04 6.13 8.61
C VAL A 339 38.06 6.02 9.78
N ASP A 340 38.57 6.00 11.00
CA ASP A 340 37.75 6.00 12.21
C ASP A 340 37.35 7.43 12.62
N ILE A 341 36.23 7.89 12.07
CA ILE A 341 35.62 9.20 12.38
C ILE A 341 35.27 9.34 13.87
N ALA A 342 35.00 8.24 14.60
CA ALA A 342 34.70 8.33 16.03
C ALA A 342 35.93 8.76 16.85
N ASN A 343 37.13 8.43 16.37
CA ASN A 343 38.41 8.91 16.92
C ASN A 343 38.87 10.26 16.35
N LEU A 344 38.14 10.92 15.43
CA LEU A 344 38.54 12.23 14.89
C LEU A 344 38.68 13.30 15.98
N ALA A 345 37.76 13.34 16.96
CA ALA A 345 37.87 14.28 18.08
C ALA A 345 39.12 13.99 18.94
N LYS A 346 39.44 12.70 19.18
CA LYS A 346 40.65 12.29 19.89
C LYS A 346 41.92 12.67 19.12
N ALA A 347 41.96 12.41 17.82
CA ALA A 347 43.09 12.78 16.96
C ALA A 347 43.26 14.30 16.85
N TRP A 348 42.16 15.06 16.91
CA TRP A 348 42.17 16.52 16.96
C TRP A 348 42.75 17.07 18.25
N ASP A 349 42.60 16.38 19.38
CA ASP A 349 43.12 16.83 20.68
C ASP A 349 44.53 16.29 20.96
N GLU A 350 44.79 15.00 20.71
CA GLU A 350 45.96 14.24 21.17
C GLU A 350 46.92 13.74 20.06
N GLU A 351 46.44 13.46 18.84
CA GLU A 351 47.16 12.65 17.83
C GLU A 351 47.30 13.37 16.47
N ASN A 352 47.87 14.58 16.50
CA ASN A 352 47.94 15.52 15.37
C ASN A 352 48.48 14.90 14.06
N GLU A 353 49.43 13.96 14.15
CA GLU A 353 50.04 13.28 13.01
C GLU A 353 49.06 12.43 12.19
N LYS A 354 47.89 12.07 12.75
CA LYS A 354 46.84 11.33 12.05
C LYS A 354 45.88 12.22 11.26
N LEU A 355 45.91 13.55 11.46
CA LEU A 355 44.98 14.49 10.85
C LEU A 355 45.10 14.59 9.32
N GLU A 356 46.25 14.23 8.73
CA GLU A 356 46.40 14.15 7.28
C GLU A 356 45.46 13.10 6.65
N ALA A 357 45.25 11.97 7.33
CA ALA A 357 44.34 10.91 6.86
C ALA A 357 42.88 11.38 6.87
N PHE A 358 42.49 12.18 7.88
CA PHE A 358 41.15 12.78 7.94
C PHE A 358 40.96 13.90 6.91
N CYS A 359 42.00 14.68 6.59
CA CYS A 359 41.96 15.62 5.47
C CYS A 359 41.78 14.87 4.12
N LYS A 360 42.48 13.75 3.93
CA LYS A 360 42.32 12.87 2.77
C LYS A 360 40.91 12.29 2.67
N TYR A 361 40.29 11.94 3.81
CA TYR A 361 38.90 11.49 3.89
C TYR A 361 37.90 12.58 3.46
N ASN A 362 37.92 13.74 4.12
CA ASN A 362 37.01 14.86 3.82
C ASN A 362 37.16 15.35 2.36
N LEU A 363 38.37 15.31 1.77
CA LEU A 363 38.54 15.56 0.34
C LEU A 363 37.91 14.48 -0.55
N LYS A 364 37.99 13.20 -0.16
CA LYS A 364 37.37 12.10 -0.91
C LYS A 364 35.85 12.23 -0.96
N ASP A 365 35.25 12.78 0.09
CA ASP A 365 33.81 12.96 0.17
C ASP A 365 33.32 14.04 -0.78
N ALA A 366 34.06 15.15 -0.88
CA ALA A 366 33.83 16.18 -1.90
C ALA A 366 34.05 15.63 -3.33
N ASP A 367 35.08 14.80 -3.57
CA ASP A 367 35.33 14.12 -4.85
C ASP A 367 34.16 13.21 -5.29
N LEU A 368 33.77 12.26 -4.43
CA LEU A 368 32.67 11.33 -4.72
C LEU A 368 31.35 12.09 -4.93
N THR A 369 31.11 13.14 -4.16
CA THR A 369 29.93 14.00 -4.31
C THR A 369 29.94 14.80 -5.62
N TYR A 370 31.09 15.36 -6.00
CA TYR A 370 31.30 16.04 -7.29
C TYR A 370 31.00 15.11 -8.47
N ARG A 371 31.57 13.90 -8.47
CA ARG A 371 31.38 12.93 -9.56
C ARG A 371 29.98 12.33 -9.59
N LEU A 372 29.35 12.10 -8.44
CA LEU A 372 27.91 11.79 -8.37
C LEU A 372 27.07 12.91 -8.97
N CYS A 373 27.33 14.17 -8.62
CA CYS A 373 26.61 15.32 -9.18
C CYS A 373 26.72 15.35 -10.71
N LEU A 374 27.92 15.22 -11.28
CA LEU A 374 28.11 15.15 -12.74
C LEU A 374 27.39 13.96 -13.39
N ARG A 375 27.48 12.76 -12.79
CA ARG A 375 26.82 11.55 -13.33
C ARG A 375 25.29 11.65 -13.35
N LEU A 376 24.73 12.45 -12.44
CA LEU A 376 23.29 12.70 -12.28
C LEU A 376 22.78 13.90 -13.10
N LEU A 377 23.64 14.87 -13.42
CA LEU A 377 23.25 16.15 -14.01
C LEU A 377 22.45 16.01 -15.33
N PRO A 378 22.80 15.13 -16.30
CA PRO A 378 21.99 14.92 -17.51
C PRO A 378 20.52 14.55 -17.24
N ASN A 379 20.26 13.74 -16.21
CA ASN A 379 18.89 13.37 -15.80
C ASN A 379 18.14 14.54 -15.16
N ILE A 380 18.86 15.43 -14.48
CA ILE A 380 18.30 16.65 -13.88
C ILE A 380 18.00 17.67 -14.99
N GLU A 381 18.92 17.90 -15.92
CA GLU A 381 18.74 18.79 -17.07
C GLU A 381 17.54 18.42 -17.94
N GLU A 382 17.42 17.15 -18.33
CA GLU A 382 16.31 16.72 -19.18
C GLU A 382 14.96 16.81 -18.44
N MET A 383 14.94 16.54 -17.12
CA MET A 383 13.75 16.78 -16.31
C MET A 383 13.41 18.29 -16.19
N VAL A 384 14.41 19.17 -16.09
CA VAL A 384 14.26 20.63 -16.15
C VAL A 384 13.67 21.07 -17.49
N LYS A 385 14.20 20.58 -18.62
CA LYS A 385 13.69 20.89 -19.97
C LYS A 385 12.25 20.46 -20.16
N ILE A 386 11.88 19.27 -19.68
CA ILE A 386 10.50 18.76 -19.75
C ILE A 386 9.59 19.63 -18.87
N VAL A 387 9.88 19.76 -17.58
CA VAL A 387 9.00 20.39 -16.56
C VAL A 387 9.00 21.92 -16.61
N GLY A 388 10.07 22.57 -17.11
CA GLY A 388 10.20 24.02 -17.24
C GLY A 388 10.45 24.76 -15.92
N LEU A 389 11.15 24.14 -14.97
CA LEU A 389 11.49 24.73 -13.66
C LEU A 389 12.99 24.63 -13.36
N PRO A 390 13.57 25.49 -12.52
CA PRO A 390 15.00 25.46 -12.20
C PRO A 390 15.46 24.16 -11.53
N ILE A 391 16.74 23.83 -11.65
CA ILE A 391 17.35 22.66 -11.00
C ILE A 391 17.04 22.60 -9.51
N TYR A 392 17.11 23.74 -8.81
CA TYR A 392 16.86 23.82 -7.37
C TYR A 392 15.51 23.22 -6.96
N ASP A 393 14.48 23.45 -7.77
CA ASP A 393 13.13 22.91 -7.62
C ASP A 393 13.08 21.42 -8.01
N VAL A 394 13.57 21.08 -9.21
CA VAL A 394 13.50 19.71 -9.77
C VAL A 394 14.28 18.70 -8.91
N ASN A 395 15.45 19.07 -8.39
CA ASN A 395 16.25 18.28 -7.44
C ASN A 395 15.44 17.83 -6.21
N ARG A 396 14.45 18.63 -5.79
CA ARG A 396 13.73 18.48 -4.52
C ARG A 396 12.28 18.03 -4.67
N MET A 397 11.76 17.85 -5.89
CA MET A 397 10.39 17.41 -6.13
C MET A 397 10.22 15.88 -6.13
N ALA A 398 9.01 15.41 -5.81
CA ALA A 398 8.57 14.04 -6.07
C ALA A 398 7.84 13.95 -7.42
N PHE A 399 7.77 12.75 -8.02
CA PHE A 399 7.16 12.55 -9.34
C PHE A 399 5.74 13.12 -9.51
N SER A 400 4.88 13.08 -8.49
CA SER A 400 3.55 13.71 -8.58
C SER A 400 3.58 15.23 -8.68
N GLN A 401 4.64 15.88 -8.17
CA GLN A 401 4.86 17.32 -8.32
C GLN A 401 5.48 17.65 -9.69
N LEU A 402 6.37 16.80 -10.20
CA LEU A 402 6.93 16.92 -11.56
C LEU A 402 5.81 16.78 -12.61
N VAL A 403 4.88 15.84 -12.42
CA VAL A 403 3.66 15.73 -13.26
C VAL A 403 2.78 16.97 -13.12
N GLU A 404 2.50 17.46 -11.90
CA GLU A 404 1.70 18.68 -11.72
C GLU A 404 2.30 19.89 -12.46
N TRP A 405 3.61 20.10 -12.39
CA TRP A 405 4.28 21.23 -13.06
C TRP A 405 4.43 21.05 -14.56
N TYR A 406 4.64 19.83 -15.07
CA TYR A 406 4.56 19.57 -16.51
C TYR A 406 3.16 19.88 -17.05
N ILE A 407 2.09 19.44 -16.37
CA ILE A 407 0.71 19.77 -16.75
C ILE A 407 0.50 21.29 -16.73
N ILE A 408 0.95 21.99 -15.69
CA ILE A 408 0.83 23.46 -15.58
C ILE A 408 1.56 24.17 -16.74
N LYS A 409 2.79 23.75 -17.08
CA LYS A 409 3.54 24.31 -18.23
C LYS A 409 2.74 24.19 -19.53
N GLN A 410 2.11 23.04 -19.76
CA GLN A 410 1.33 22.78 -20.97
C GLN A 410 0.01 23.56 -21.05
N THR A 411 -0.54 24.11 -19.96
CA THR A 411 -1.86 24.78 -20.06
C THR A 411 -1.82 26.07 -20.90
N LYS A 412 -0.65 26.72 -21.00
CA LYS A 412 -0.42 27.88 -21.88
C LYS A 412 -0.71 27.53 -23.34
N ASP A 413 -0.03 26.51 -23.86
CA ASP A 413 -0.09 26.12 -25.28
C ASP A 413 -1.47 25.58 -25.67
N PHE A 414 -2.19 25.01 -24.71
CA PHE A 414 -3.57 24.56 -24.87
C PHE A 414 -4.62 25.65 -24.58
N ASN A 415 -4.19 26.84 -24.14
CA ASN A 415 -5.02 27.96 -23.65
C ASN A 415 -6.06 27.56 -22.58
N GLU A 416 -5.64 26.77 -21.60
CA GLU A 416 -6.48 26.24 -20.51
C GLU A 416 -6.10 26.86 -19.15
N ILE A 417 -7.09 27.03 -18.27
CA ILE A 417 -6.92 27.52 -16.89
C ILE A 417 -6.50 26.36 -15.98
N VAL A 418 -5.50 26.60 -15.12
CA VAL A 418 -5.01 25.63 -14.13
C VAL A 418 -6.04 25.43 -13.03
N LEU A 419 -6.30 24.17 -12.66
CA LEU A 419 -7.21 23.85 -11.56
C LEU A 419 -6.59 24.22 -10.20
N ASN A 420 -7.43 24.61 -9.24
CA ASN A 420 -6.99 24.91 -7.88
C ASN A 420 -6.47 23.67 -7.15
N ARG A 421 -5.61 23.87 -6.16
CA ARG A 421 -5.25 22.80 -5.23
C ARG A 421 -6.38 22.55 -4.23
N PRO A 422 -6.60 21.29 -3.83
CA PRO A 422 -7.62 20.95 -2.85
C PRO A 422 -7.32 21.52 -1.47
N HIS A 423 -8.36 21.94 -0.75
CA HIS A 423 -8.24 22.32 0.66
C HIS A 423 -8.05 21.08 1.56
N TYR A 424 -7.63 21.28 2.81
CA TYR A 424 -7.32 20.17 3.73
C TYR A 424 -8.49 19.21 3.95
N GLU A 425 -9.71 19.74 4.02
CA GLU A 425 -10.95 18.98 4.19
C GLU A 425 -11.19 18.07 2.97
N GLU A 426 -11.12 18.63 1.75
CA GLU A 426 -11.23 17.88 0.50
C GLU A 426 -10.13 16.80 0.38
N ILE A 427 -8.88 17.09 0.78
CA ILE A 427 -7.81 16.08 0.85
C ILE A 427 -8.20 14.93 1.82
N SER A 428 -8.89 15.24 2.91
CA SER A 428 -9.38 14.26 3.89
C SER A 428 -10.53 13.39 3.34
N GLU A 429 -11.42 13.98 2.54
CA GLU A 429 -12.52 13.27 1.86
C GLU A 429 -12.00 12.39 0.71
N ARG A 430 -11.14 12.94 -0.17
CA ARG A 430 -10.48 12.20 -1.25
C ARG A 430 -9.74 10.96 -0.72
N ARG A 431 -9.11 11.04 0.46
CA ARG A 431 -8.42 9.92 1.14
C ARG A 431 -9.32 8.77 1.61
N GLN A 432 -10.62 8.99 1.78
CA GLN A 432 -11.57 7.96 2.20
C GLN A 432 -11.96 7.04 1.02
N HIS A 433 -11.87 7.56 -0.20
CA HIS A 433 -12.22 6.86 -1.43
C HIS A 433 -11.13 5.87 -1.86
N ARG A 434 -11.54 4.71 -2.37
CA ARG A 434 -10.67 3.63 -2.88
C ARG A 434 -11.32 2.94 -4.07
N TYR A 435 -10.52 2.62 -5.08
CA TYR A 435 -10.89 1.86 -6.28
C TYR A 435 -10.04 0.58 -6.38
N LYS A 436 -10.47 -0.37 -7.21
CA LYS A 436 -9.86 -1.70 -7.42
C LYS A 436 -8.52 -1.59 -8.17
N GLY A 437 -7.53 -2.39 -7.79
CA GLY A 437 -6.16 -2.27 -8.32
C GLY A 437 -5.83 -3.12 -9.56
N ALA A 438 -4.53 -3.43 -9.70
CA ALA A 438 -4.04 -4.70 -10.26
C ALA A 438 -4.28 -5.87 -9.26
N PHE A 439 -3.79 -7.10 -9.47
CA PHE A 439 -4.34 -8.31 -8.82
C PHE A 439 -3.48 -9.60 -8.53
N VAL A 440 -2.23 -9.77 -9.02
CA VAL A 440 -1.11 -10.66 -8.50
C VAL A 440 -0.92 -12.18 -8.93
N PHE A 441 -1.03 -12.48 -10.23
CA PHE A 441 -0.75 -13.70 -11.11
C PHE A 441 0.91 -14.19 -11.11
N GLU A 442 0.52 -15.19 -10.14
CA GLU A 442 1.09 -16.11 -9.09
C GLU A 442 1.62 -17.44 -9.67
N PRO A 443 2.92 -17.79 -9.48
CA PRO A 443 3.53 -18.69 -10.43
C PRO A 443 3.29 -20.12 -10.01
N LYS A 444 3.03 -20.98 -11.00
CA LYS A 444 3.42 -22.38 -10.89
C LYS A 444 4.91 -22.41 -10.50
N PRO A 445 5.30 -22.83 -9.28
CA PRO A 445 6.70 -22.85 -8.90
C PRO A 445 7.42 -23.98 -9.64
N GLY A 446 8.66 -23.75 -10.03
CA GLY A 446 9.43 -24.65 -10.88
C GLY A 446 10.65 -23.97 -11.48
N LEU A 447 11.60 -24.78 -11.93
CA LEU A 447 12.54 -24.38 -12.97
C LEU A 447 11.84 -24.59 -14.31
N TYR A 448 11.86 -23.57 -15.17
CA TYR A 448 11.22 -23.55 -16.48
C TYR A 448 12.26 -23.16 -17.52
N ASN A 449 12.20 -23.80 -18.69
CA ASN A 449 12.97 -23.39 -19.86
C ASN A 449 12.04 -22.75 -20.89
N ASP A 450 12.63 -22.10 -21.88
CA ASP A 450 11.95 -21.56 -23.07
C ASP A 450 10.79 -20.59 -22.74
N ILE A 451 11.04 -19.70 -21.77
CA ILE A 451 10.07 -18.74 -21.26
C ILE A 451 10.05 -17.51 -22.17
N VAL A 452 8.85 -17.08 -22.59
CA VAL A 452 8.63 -15.75 -23.18
C VAL A 452 7.82 -14.89 -22.22
N VAL A 453 8.28 -13.66 -22.03
CA VAL A 453 7.62 -12.65 -21.20
C VAL A 453 7.06 -11.54 -22.09
N PHE A 454 5.81 -11.16 -21.84
CA PHE A 454 5.15 -10.06 -22.52
C PHE A 454 4.72 -9.02 -21.47
N ASP A 455 5.00 -7.75 -21.74
CA ASP A 455 4.50 -6.63 -20.93
C ASP A 455 3.87 -5.57 -21.85
N PHE A 456 2.89 -4.83 -21.34
CA PHE A 456 2.24 -3.79 -22.13
C PHE A 456 3.07 -2.50 -22.10
N ARG A 457 3.35 -1.92 -23.29
CA ARG A 457 4.07 -0.64 -23.42
C ARG A 457 3.41 0.43 -22.56
N SER A 458 3.98 0.67 -21.38
CA SER A 458 3.51 1.68 -20.42
C SER A 458 1.98 1.60 -20.21
N LEU A 459 1.46 0.41 -19.87
CA LEU A 459 0.03 0.05 -19.82
C LEU A 459 -0.93 1.16 -19.40
N TYR A 460 -0.72 1.77 -18.22
CA TYR A 460 -1.65 2.76 -17.70
C TYR A 460 -1.58 4.10 -18.46
N PRO A 461 -0.39 4.66 -18.76
CA PRO A 461 -0.27 5.74 -19.74
C PRO A 461 -0.94 5.49 -21.08
N THR A 462 -0.74 4.34 -21.72
CA THR A 462 -1.32 4.05 -23.05
C THR A 462 -2.83 3.81 -23.00
N ILE A 463 -3.36 3.28 -21.90
CA ILE A 463 -4.81 3.26 -21.62
C ILE A 463 -5.38 4.68 -21.49
N ILE A 464 -4.68 5.59 -20.78
CA ILE A 464 -5.14 6.98 -20.60
C ILE A 464 -5.27 7.68 -21.96
N THR A 465 -4.30 7.49 -22.86
CA THR A 465 -4.31 8.10 -24.19
C THR A 465 -5.32 7.46 -25.13
N SER A 466 -5.33 6.12 -25.23
CA SER A 466 -6.19 5.39 -26.18
C SER A 466 -7.67 5.45 -25.83
N HIS A 467 -8.03 5.55 -24.55
CA HIS A 467 -9.40 5.78 -24.10
C HIS A 467 -9.72 7.24 -23.77
N ASN A 468 -8.79 8.17 -24.08
CA ASN A 468 -8.98 9.62 -23.93
C ASN A 468 -9.42 10.02 -22.51
N ILE A 469 -8.85 9.38 -21.48
CA ILE A 469 -9.27 9.47 -20.08
C ILE A 469 -8.76 10.76 -19.43
N GLY A 470 -9.67 11.60 -18.94
CA GLY A 470 -9.31 12.76 -18.14
C GLY A 470 -10.51 13.55 -17.62
N PRO A 471 -10.31 14.49 -16.68
CA PRO A 471 -11.39 15.28 -16.09
C PRO A 471 -12.19 16.09 -17.11
N SER A 472 -11.51 16.57 -18.17
CA SER A 472 -12.12 17.35 -19.25
C SER A 472 -13.00 16.52 -20.20
N THR A 473 -12.81 15.19 -20.26
CA THR A 473 -13.49 14.28 -21.21
C THR A 473 -14.51 13.35 -20.55
N LEU A 474 -14.39 13.12 -19.24
CA LEU A 474 -15.31 12.35 -18.40
C LEU A 474 -16.77 12.85 -18.57
N ASN A 475 -17.68 11.90 -18.75
CA ASN A 475 -19.14 12.06 -18.78
C ASN A 475 -19.65 13.24 -19.63
N CYS A 476 -18.97 13.50 -20.74
CA CYS A 476 -19.24 14.64 -21.61
C CYS A 476 -20.62 14.56 -22.28
N GLY A 477 -21.33 15.70 -22.33
CA GLY A 477 -22.69 15.79 -22.85
C GLY A 477 -22.83 15.42 -24.34
N CYS A 478 -21.81 15.74 -25.16
CA CYS A 478 -21.78 15.40 -26.59
C CYS A 478 -21.70 13.90 -26.90
N CYS A 479 -21.41 13.06 -25.90
CA CYS A 479 -21.38 11.60 -26.01
C CYS A 479 -22.39 10.91 -25.07
N LYS A 480 -23.42 11.64 -24.59
CA LYS A 480 -24.39 11.13 -23.60
C LYS A 480 -25.28 9.97 -24.12
N VAL A 481 -25.38 9.80 -25.44
CA VAL A 481 -26.22 8.77 -26.09
C VAL A 481 -25.37 7.66 -26.72
N ASP A 482 -24.21 8.01 -27.26
CA ASP A 482 -23.33 7.15 -28.07
C ASP A 482 -21.95 6.87 -27.41
N GLY A 483 -21.77 7.28 -26.15
CA GLY A 483 -20.52 7.09 -25.40
C GLY A 483 -20.25 5.62 -25.06
N LYS A 484 -19.04 5.14 -25.39
CA LYS A 484 -18.54 3.85 -24.92
C LYS A 484 -18.17 3.95 -23.43
N PHE A 485 -18.84 3.17 -22.59
CA PHE A 485 -18.55 3.10 -21.16
C PHE A 485 -17.24 2.36 -20.86
N ALA A 486 -16.55 2.80 -19.82
CA ALA A 486 -15.38 2.08 -19.28
C ALA A 486 -15.79 0.73 -18.67
N PRO A 487 -14.92 -0.31 -18.69
CA PRO A 487 -15.18 -1.63 -18.14
C PRO A 487 -15.12 -1.68 -16.60
N THR A 488 -15.44 -0.57 -15.93
CA THR A 488 -15.72 -0.51 -14.50
C THR A 488 -16.94 -1.35 -14.16
N ASP A 489 -16.98 -1.98 -12.98
CA ASP A 489 -18.02 -2.94 -12.60
C ASP A 489 -19.45 -2.33 -12.67
N ASP A 490 -19.59 -1.03 -12.39
CA ASP A 490 -20.84 -0.26 -12.45
C ASP A 490 -21.16 0.36 -13.84
N LYS A 491 -20.21 0.37 -14.79
CA LYS A 491 -20.30 1.02 -16.11
C LYS A 491 -20.86 2.47 -16.08
N LYS A 492 -20.44 3.29 -15.10
CA LYS A 492 -20.95 4.66 -14.89
C LYS A 492 -20.25 5.74 -15.72
N TYR A 493 -19.04 5.48 -16.18
CA TYR A 493 -18.18 6.50 -16.79
C TYR A 493 -18.00 6.27 -18.29
N TRP A 494 -18.11 7.32 -19.08
CA TRP A 494 -17.68 7.35 -20.49
C TRP A 494 -16.71 8.50 -20.70
N PHE A 495 -15.82 8.35 -21.67
CA PHE A 495 -14.88 9.39 -22.08
C PHE A 495 -15.19 9.84 -23.50
N CYS A 496 -14.84 11.07 -23.84
CA CYS A 496 -15.27 11.68 -25.09
C CYS A 496 -14.65 10.99 -26.32
N SER A 497 -15.48 10.55 -27.26
CA SER A 497 -15.03 10.10 -28.59
C SER A 497 -14.87 11.26 -29.60
N LYS A 498 -15.50 12.41 -29.34
CA LYS A 498 -15.64 13.52 -30.31
C LYS A 498 -14.65 14.68 -30.13
N ARG A 499 -13.97 14.77 -28.98
CA ARG A 499 -12.87 15.73 -28.73
C ARG A 499 -11.78 15.09 -27.88
N LYS A 500 -10.52 15.22 -28.29
CA LYS A 500 -9.34 14.84 -27.48
C LYS A 500 -9.29 15.68 -26.20
N GLY A 501 -8.90 15.07 -25.09
CA GLY A 501 -8.72 15.72 -23.79
C GLY A 501 -7.31 16.23 -23.58
N PHE A 502 -7.17 17.28 -22.78
CA PHE A 502 -5.87 17.90 -22.48
C PHE A 502 -4.86 16.91 -21.89
N LEU A 503 -5.20 16.22 -20.79
CA LEU A 503 -4.29 15.26 -20.14
C LEU A 503 -3.92 14.06 -21.03
N PRO A 504 -4.84 13.43 -21.79
CA PRO A 504 -4.49 12.48 -22.83
C PRO A 504 -3.46 13.00 -23.83
N VAL A 505 -3.67 14.17 -24.46
CA VAL A 505 -2.78 14.64 -25.54
C VAL A 505 -1.36 14.91 -25.03
N ILE A 506 -1.20 15.57 -23.87
CA ILE A 506 0.13 15.87 -23.33
C ILE A 506 0.87 14.64 -22.80
N LEU A 507 0.16 13.52 -22.58
CA LEU A 507 0.74 12.23 -22.21
C LEU A 507 1.07 11.37 -23.45
N GLU A 508 0.23 11.44 -24.48
CA GLU A 508 0.46 10.87 -25.81
C GLU A 508 1.75 11.44 -26.40
N ASP A 509 1.94 12.76 -26.32
CA ASP A 509 3.18 13.45 -26.68
C ASP A 509 4.42 12.96 -25.90
N LEU A 510 4.34 12.78 -24.57
CA LEU A 510 5.46 12.21 -23.78
C LEU A 510 5.84 10.81 -24.25
N ILE A 511 4.86 9.96 -24.56
CA ILE A 511 5.08 8.58 -25.03
C ILE A 511 5.67 8.59 -26.45
N THR A 512 5.11 9.37 -27.38
CA THR A 512 5.61 9.47 -28.75
C THR A 512 7.00 10.10 -28.84
N ARG A 513 7.30 11.13 -28.03
CA ARG A 513 8.67 11.67 -27.90
C ARG A 513 9.63 10.59 -27.41
N ARG A 514 9.23 9.80 -26.41
CA ARG A 514 10.06 8.69 -25.92
C ARG A 514 10.29 7.61 -26.98
N MET A 515 9.30 7.30 -27.82
CA MET A 515 9.46 6.35 -28.94
C MET A 515 10.52 6.84 -29.93
N ARG A 516 10.43 8.10 -30.38
CA ARG A 516 11.44 8.72 -31.27
C ARG A 516 12.85 8.72 -30.68
N ILE A 517 12.99 9.03 -29.38
CA ILE A 517 14.29 8.95 -28.71
C ILE A 517 14.79 7.50 -28.62
N LYS A 518 13.90 6.52 -28.34
CA LYS A 518 14.22 5.07 -28.37
C LYS A 518 14.71 4.62 -29.76
N GLU A 519 14.20 5.21 -30.84
CA GLU A 519 14.63 4.94 -32.21
C GLU A 519 16.03 5.51 -32.46
N MET A 520 16.26 6.79 -32.17
CA MET A 520 17.58 7.43 -32.28
C MET A 520 18.67 6.73 -31.44
N MET A 521 18.29 6.13 -30.31
CA MET A 521 19.20 5.34 -29.46
C MET A 521 19.63 4.00 -30.06
N LYS A 522 18.99 3.51 -31.13
CA LYS A 522 19.45 2.31 -31.87
C LYS A 522 20.74 2.62 -32.63
N ASP A 523 20.78 3.79 -33.25
CA ASP A 523 21.88 4.20 -34.15
C ASP A 523 23.03 4.86 -33.37
N LYS A 524 22.73 5.53 -32.25
CA LYS A 524 23.73 6.23 -31.42
C LYS A 524 23.53 5.98 -29.93
N LYS A 525 24.55 5.37 -29.28
CA LYS A 525 24.68 5.39 -27.82
C LYS A 525 25.07 6.81 -27.37
N ASP A 526 24.17 7.47 -26.66
CA ASP A 526 24.32 8.86 -26.22
C ASP A 526 23.68 9.05 -24.83
N VAL A 527 24.45 9.59 -23.88
CA VAL A 527 24.05 9.73 -22.47
C VAL A 527 22.87 10.71 -22.31
N MET A 528 22.77 11.73 -23.15
CA MET A 528 21.65 12.68 -23.12
C MET A 528 20.38 12.06 -23.71
N LEU A 529 20.50 11.21 -24.74
CA LEU A 529 19.34 10.45 -25.26
C LEU A 529 18.84 9.43 -24.24
N GLU A 530 19.74 8.73 -23.54
CA GLU A 530 19.37 7.82 -22.45
C GLU A 530 18.67 8.55 -21.29
N ALA A 531 19.26 9.65 -20.80
CA ALA A 531 18.68 10.47 -19.74
C ALA A 531 17.29 11.02 -20.09
N ARG A 532 17.11 11.47 -21.34
CA ARG A 532 15.82 11.90 -21.90
C ARG A 532 14.81 10.76 -21.96
N SER A 533 15.20 9.58 -22.46
CA SER A 533 14.36 8.38 -22.54
C SER A 533 13.90 7.87 -21.17
N GLN A 534 14.80 7.91 -20.17
CA GLN A 534 14.50 7.56 -18.78
C GLN A 534 13.56 8.60 -18.13
N SER A 535 13.84 9.89 -18.29
CA SER A 535 13.03 10.99 -17.74
C SER A 535 11.60 10.95 -18.26
N LEU A 536 11.41 10.77 -19.57
CA LEU A 536 10.09 10.61 -20.20
C LEU A 536 9.36 9.35 -19.68
N LYS A 537 10.06 8.20 -19.51
CA LYS A 537 9.46 6.96 -18.97
C LYS A 537 8.90 7.19 -17.55
N LEU A 538 9.71 7.81 -16.69
CA LEU A 538 9.39 8.02 -15.29
C LEU A 538 8.24 9.03 -15.12
N LEU A 539 8.25 10.11 -15.89
CA LEU A 539 7.19 11.12 -15.85
C LEU A 539 5.86 10.55 -16.38
N ALA A 540 5.85 9.88 -17.54
CA ALA A 540 4.65 9.29 -18.10
C ALA A 540 4.00 8.27 -17.15
N ASN A 541 4.77 7.32 -16.61
CA ASN A 541 4.28 6.32 -15.66
C ASN A 541 3.71 6.94 -14.36
N ALA A 542 4.11 8.16 -13.99
CA ALA A 542 3.58 8.84 -12.82
C ALA A 542 2.18 9.46 -13.03
N PHE A 543 1.69 9.65 -14.26
CA PHE A 543 0.36 10.25 -14.53
C PHE A 543 -0.78 9.47 -13.88
N TYR A 544 -0.78 8.13 -14.00
CA TYR A 544 -1.81 7.30 -13.35
C TYR A 544 -1.80 7.47 -11.82
N GLY A 545 -0.60 7.45 -11.20
CA GLY A 545 -0.46 7.68 -9.76
C GLY A 545 -0.85 9.09 -9.32
N TYR A 546 -0.74 10.08 -10.22
CA TYR A 546 -1.14 11.46 -10.00
C TYR A 546 -2.67 11.66 -10.10
N LEU A 547 -3.36 11.01 -11.05
CA LEU A 547 -4.84 11.02 -11.10
C LEU A 547 -5.47 10.51 -9.80
N GLY A 548 -4.88 9.48 -9.19
CA GLY A 548 -5.27 8.97 -7.87
C GLY A 548 -4.68 9.71 -6.66
N PHE A 549 -3.80 10.70 -6.86
CA PHE A 549 -3.13 11.40 -5.75
C PHE A 549 -4.06 12.46 -5.14
N PHE A 550 -4.51 12.22 -3.91
CA PHE A 550 -5.49 13.07 -3.21
C PHE A 550 -5.13 14.58 -3.16
N GLY A 551 -3.84 14.93 -3.22
CA GLY A 551 -3.36 16.32 -3.22
C GLY A 551 -3.20 16.98 -4.60
N ALA A 552 -3.52 16.28 -5.70
CA ALA A 552 -3.37 16.79 -7.06
C ALA A 552 -4.43 17.84 -7.43
N ARG A 553 -4.04 18.80 -8.27
CA ARG A 553 -4.98 19.73 -8.96
C ARG A 553 -5.95 18.99 -9.89
N TRP A 554 -5.44 18.12 -10.75
CA TRP A 554 -6.23 17.27 -11.66
C TRP A 554 -6.46 15.86 -11.09
N TYR A 555 -6.80 15.77 -9.79
CA TYR A 555 -7.30 14.53 -9.20
C TYR A 555 -8.59 14.08 -9.89
N CYS A 556 -8.73 12.78 -10.16
CA CYS A 556 -9.93 12.20 -10.73
C CYS A 556 -10.02 10.73 -10.37
N PHE A 557 -10.91 10.42 -9.43
CA PHE A 557 -11.13 9.07 -8.91
C PHE A 557 -11.63 8.13 -10.01
N GLU A 558 -12.62 8.61 -10.77
CA GLU A 558 -13.30 7.96 -11.88
C GLU A 558 -12.32 7.63 -13.01
N CYS A 559 -11.36 8.52 -13.27
CA CYS A 559 -10.28 8.33 -14.23
C CYS A 559 -9.35 7.20 -13.77
N ALA A 560 -8.87 7.25 -12.52
CA ALA A 560 -7.95 6.25 -11.99
C ALA A 560 -8.61 4.85 -11.86
N GLU A 561 -9.87 4.80 -11.45
CA GLU A 561 -10.71 3.60 -11.44
C GLU A 561 -10.89 3.01 -12.86
N SER A 562 -11.20 3.86 -13.84
CA SER A 562 -11.34 3.44 -15.24
C SER A 562 -10.02 2.92 -15.84
N VAL A 563 -8.89 3.53 -15.50
CA VAL A 563 -7.56 3.10 -15.99
C VAL A 563 -7.22 1.69 -15.49
N THR A 564 -7.45 1.39 -14.20
CA THR A 564 -7.24 0.02 -13.71
C THR A 564 -8.25 -0.96 -14.28
N ALA A 565 -9.50 -0.54 -14.53
CA ALA A 565 -10.52 -1.38 -15.15
C ALA A 565 -10.15 -1.80 -16.58
N TYR A 566 -9.70 -0.87 -17.41
CA TYR A 566 -9.13 -1.19 -18.71
C TYR A 566 -7.87 -2.06 -18.58
N GLY A 567 -7.01 -1.81 -17.60
CA GLY A 567 -5.82 -2.63 -17.36
C GLY A 567 -6.15 -4.10 -17.11
N ARG A 568 -7.14 -4.37 -16.24
CA ARG A 568 -7.65 -5.73 -16.01
C ARG A 568 -8.27 -6.33 -17.28
N HIS A 569 -9.06 -5.54 -18.02
CA HIS A 569 -9.71 -5.98 -19.25
C HIS A 569 -8.71 -6.42 -20.34
N TYR A 570 -7.67 -5.63 -20.61
CA TYR A 570 -6.68 -5.97 -21.65
C TYR A 570 -5.77 -7.12 -21.25
N ILE A 571 -5.38 -7.22 -19.97
CA ILE A 571 -4.63 -8.38 -19.48
C ILE A 571 -5.47 -9.66 -19.61
N HIS A 572 -6.76 -9.64 -19.23
CA HIS A 572 -7.65 -10.80 -19.47
C HIS A 572 -7.75 -11.16 -20.96
N LYS A 573 -7.89 -10.18 -21.86
CA LYS A 573 -7.96 -10.43 -23.31
C LYS A 573 -6.74 -11.20 -23.83
N VAL A 574 -5.53 -10.81 -23.40
CA VAL A 574 -4.29 -11.50 -23.82
C VAL A 574 -4.17 -12.87 -23.13
N ILE A 575 -4.58 -13.01 -21.87
CA ILE A 575 -4.64 -14.32 -21.18
C ILE A 575 -5.55 -15.30 -21.90
N ASP A 576 -6.72 -14.86 -22.37
CA ASP A 576 -7.69 -15.77 -23.00
C ASP A 576 -7.27 -16.13 -24.43
N ALA A 577 -6.76 -15.17 -25.22
CA ALA A 577 -6.17 -15.45 -26.53
C ALA A 577 -4.95 -16.38 -26.46
N ALA A 578 -4.09 -16.25 -25.44
CA ALA A 578 -2.95 -17.15 -25.25
C ALA A 578 -3.36 -18.61 -24.98
N LYS A 579 -4.56 -18.85 -24.44
CA LYS A 579 -5.14 -20.21 -24.31
C LYS A 579 -5.70 -20.71 -25.63
N GLU A 580 -6.31 -19.83 -26.43
CA GLU A 580 -6.84 -20.17 -27.76
C GLU A 580 -5.71 -20.59 -28.72
N ASP A 581 -4.53 -19.95 -28.62
CA ASP A 581 -3.31 -20.32 -29.37
C ASP A 581 -2.44 -21.38 -28.64
N ASP A 582 -2.98 -22.04 -27.60
CA ASP A 582 -2.40 -23.19 -26.88
C ASP A 582 -1.00 -22.96 -26.23
N PHE A 583 -0.75 -21.78 -25.67
CA PHE A 583 0.45 -21.55 -24.84
C PHE A 583 0.21 -21.97 -23.38
N GLU A 584 1.20 -22.59 -22.71
CA GLU A 584 1.09 -22.78 -21.26
C GLU A 584 1.33 -21.44 -20.54
N ILE A 585 0.27 -20.93 -19.92
CA ILE A 585 0.29 -19.74 -19.07
C ILE A 585 0.67 -20.14 -17.64
N ILE A 586 1.65 -19.43 -17.07
CA ILE A 586 2.33 -19.85 -15.84
C ILE A 586 1.63 -19.36 -14.53
N TYR A 587 0.54 -18.55 -14.58
CA TYR A 587 0.32 -17.52 -13.53
C TYR A 587 -1.13 -17.27 -12.87
N GLY A 588 -2.34 -17.85 -13.17
CA GLY A 588 -3.59 -17.60 -12.31
C GLY A 588 -5.08 -18.01 -12.69
N ASP A 589 -6.13 -17.52 -11.95
CA ASP A 589 -7.17 -18.36 -11.21
C ASP A 589 -8.66 -17.88 -10.87
N SER A 590 -9.65 -18.75 -10.45
CA SER A 590 -11.04 -18.41 -9.89
C SER A 590 -11.91 -19.54 -9.13
N LEU A 591 -13.10 -19.23 -8.52
CA LEU A 591 -14.02 -20.13 -7.72
C LEU A 591 -15.53 -20.23 -8.16
N PRO A 592 -16.37 -21.24 -7.80
CA PRO A 592 -17.80 -21.34 -8.21
C PRO A 592 -18.88 -20.76 -7.23
N TYR A 593 -20.12 -20.54 -7.74
CA TYR A 593 -21.24 -19.87 -7.02
C TYR A 593 -21.54 -20.38 -5.60
N ASP A 594 -21.51 -21.70 -5.38
CA ASP A 594 -22.13 -22.34 -4.21
C ASP A 594 -21.21 -22.41 -2.97
N ARG A 595 -20.03 -21.80 -3.04
CA ARG A 595 -19.02 -21.83 -1.97
C ARG A 595 -19.43 -20.98 -0.77
N PRO A 596 -19.59 -21.58 0.42
CA PRO A 596 -19.99 -20.85 1.62
C PRO A 596 -18.82 -20.05 2.20
N LEU A 597 -19.11 -18.88 2.75
CA LEU A 597 -18.15 -17.94 3.33
C LEU A 597 -18.66 -17.44 4.68
N PHE A 598 -17.75 -17.22 5.62
CA PHE A 598 -18.05 -16.54 6.88
C PHE A 598 -17.84 -15.03 6.72
N ILE A 599 -18.96 -14.29 6.69
CA ILE A 599 -18.98 -12.85 6.47
C ILE A 599 -19.41 -12.14 7.75
N ARG A 600 -18.62 -11.13 8.14
CA ARG A 600 -18.95 -10.18 9.21
C ARG A 600 -19.59 -8.93 8.61
N LEU A 601 -20.74 -8.55 9.13
CA LEU A 601 -21.47 -7.34 8.78
C LEU A 601 -20.95 -6.10 9.54
N GLY A 602 -21.28 -4.90 9.06
CA GLY A 602 -20.91 -3.63 9.67
C GLY A 602 -21.46 -3.35 11.07
N ASN A 603 -22.42 -4.13 11.56
CA ASN A 603 -22.89 -4.09 12.94
C ASN A 603 -22.11 -5.04 13.89
N GLY A 604 -21.13 -5.78 13.35
CA GLY A 604 -20.29 -6.74 14.07
C GLY A 604 -20.76 -8.20 13.97
N ASP A 605 -21.98 -8.47 13.50
CA ASP A 605 -22.54 -9.83 13.44
C ASP A 605 -21.86 -10.68 12.36
N ILE A 606 -21.72 -11.99 12.63
CA ILE A 606 -21.16 -12.96 11.68
C ILE A 606 -22.30 -13.81 11.11
N MET A 607 -22.26 -14.05 9.80
CA MET A 607 -23.17 -14.95 9.08
C MET A 607 -22.43 -15.88 8.13
N LEU A 608 -23.11 -16.95 7.74
CA LEU A 608 -22.68 -17.93 6.76
C LEU A 608 -23.52 -17.74 5.49
N ILE A 609 -22.87 -17.50 4.35
CA ILE A 609 -23.52 -17.12 3.09
C ILE A 609 -22.70 -17.61 1.89
N LYS A 610 -23.36 -17.98 0.78
CA LYS A 610 -22.66 -18.46 -0.44
C LYS A 610 -22.07 -17.29 -1.22
N ILE A 611 -20.92 -17.46 -1.87
CA ILE A 611 -20.24 -16.41 -2.65
C ILE A 611 -21.13 -15.82 -3.75
N GLY A 612 -21.93 -16.63 -4.44
CA GLY A 612 -22.91 -16.14 -5.41
C GLY A 612 -24.08 -15.38 -4.76
N GLU A 613 -24.59 -15.85 -3.62
CA GLU A 613 -25.64 -15.14 -2.85
C GLU A 613 -25.11 -13.83 -2.25
N LEU A 614 -23.82 -13.80 -1.90
CA LEU A 614 -23.10 -12.63 -1.41
C LEU A 614 -22.94 -11.58 -2.51
N TYR A 615 -22.61 -12.01 -3.74
CA TYR A 615 -22.63 -11.15 -4.93
C TYR A 615 -24.04 -10.62 -5.20
N ASP A 616 -25.03 -11.51 -5.34
CA ASP A 616 -26.40 -11.17 -5.76
C ASP A 616 -27.13 -10.25 -4.75
N LYS A 617 -26.82 -10.32 -3.46
CA LYS A 617 -27.49 -9.52 -2.41
C LYS A 617 -26.64 -8.39 -1.82
N TYR A 618 -25.31 -8.47 -1.91
CA TYR A 618 -24.44 -7.57 -1.13
C TYR A 618 -23.16 -7.10 -1.86
N LYS A 619 -23.00 -7.32 -3.18
CA LYS A 619 -21.85 -6.78 -3.94
C LYS A 619 -21.58 -5.28 -3.71
N ASP A 620 -22.63 -4.50 -3.48
CA ASP A 620 -22.57 -3.04 -3.29
C ASP A 620 -22.34 -2.62 -1.81
N ASN A 621 -22.29 -3.58 -0.87
CA ASN A 621 -22.22 -3.31 0.56
C ASN A 621 -20.76 -3.16 1.04
N LYS A 622 -20.31 -1.91 1.20
CA LYS A 622 -18.95 -1.54 1.61
C LYS A 622 -18.59 -1.90 3.07
N ASN A 623 -19.55 -2.38 3.87
CA ASN A 623 -19.37 -2.70 5.29
C ASN A 623 -19.36 -4.23 5.54
N LEU A 624 -18.66 -4.98 4.68
CA LEU A 624 -18.48 -6.43 4.82
C LEU A 624 -17.02 -6.80 5.05
N SER A 625 -16.78 -7.90 5.76
CA SER A 625 -15.46 -8.50 5.94
C SER A 625 -15.54 -10.03 5.89
N THR A 626 -14.54 -10.69 5.32
CA THR A 626 -14.45 -12.16 5.28
C THR A 626 -13.31 -12.67 6.14
N VAL A 627 -13.33 -13.95 6.52
CA VAL A 627 -12.22 -14.61 7.23
C VAL A 627 -11.03 -14.76 6.27
N THR A 628 -9.85 -14.41 6.77
CA THR A 628 -8.56 -14.43 6.07
C THR A 628 -7.48 -15.01 6.97
N LEU A 629 -6.38 -15.47 6.37
CA LEU A 629 -5.11 -15.59 7.08
C LEU A 629 -4.33 -14.30 6.86
N ASP A 630 -4.21 -13.47 7.90
CA ASP A 630 -3.41 -12.26 7.76
C ASP A 630 -1.92 -12.53 7.83
N LYS A 631 -1.16 -11.53 7.42
CA LYS A 631 0.28 -11.53 7.18
C LYS A 631 1.16 -11.73 8.43
N ASN A 632 0.57 -11.99 9.60
CA ASN A 632 1.24 -12.54 10.80
C ASN A 632 0.84 -14.01 11.09
N ASN A 633 0.27 -14.69 10.09
CA ASN A 633 -0.41 -15.97 10.17
C ASN A 633 -1.52 -16.00 11.24
N LYS A 634 -2.22 -14.87 11.40
CA LYS A 634 -3.35 -14.70 12.33
C LYS A 634 -4.69 -14.75 11.60
N VAL A 635 -5.60 -15.60 12.07
CA VAL A 635 -6.92 -15.76 11.47
C VAL A 635 -7.84 -14.64 11.93
N THR A 636 -8.27 -13.80 11.00
CA THR A 636 -9.01 -12.57 11.31
C THR A 636 -9.95 -12.16 10.17
N PHE A 637 -10.89 -11.28 10.48
CA PHE A 637 -11.79 -10.70 9.49
C PHE A 637 -11.15 -9.46 8.85
N LYS A 638 -11.03 -9.43 7.52
CA LYS A 638 -10.55 -8.26 6.76
C LYS A 638 -11.65 -7.76 5.81
N PRO A 639 -11.77 -6.45 5.58
CA PRO A 639 -12.79 -5.89 4.70
C PRO A 639 -12.73 -6.45 3.28
N ILE A 640 -13.88 -6.85 2.74
CA ILE A 640 -14.02 -7.12 1.32
C ILE A 640 -13.90 -5.78 0.57
N VAL A 641 -13.11 -5.76 -0.50
CA VAL A 641 -12.99 -4.62 -1.42
C VAL A 641 -13.95 -4.80 -2.59
N ASN A 642 -14.05 -6.01 -3.12
CA ASN A 642 -14.94 -6.34 -4.25
C ASN A 642 -15.27 -7.85 -4.27
N ILE A 643 -16.41 -8.21 -4.86
CA ILE A 643 -16.81 -9.59 -5.18
C ILE A 643 -17.02 -9.62 -6.70
N ILE A 644 -16.17 -10.37 -7.40
CA ILE A 644 -16.10 -10.42 -8.86
C ILE A 644 -16.88 -11.63 -9.38
N ARG A 645 -17.38 -11.58 -10.61
CA ARG A 645 -18.05 -12.69 -11.31
C ARG A 645 -17.60 -12.77 -12.77
N HIS A 646 -17.24 -13.97 -13.22
CA HIS A 646 -16.73 -14.28 -14.56
C HIS A 646 -17.52 -15.47 -15.15
N GLU A 647 -17.63 -15.58 -16.49
CA GLU A 647 -18.06 -16.84 -17.10
C GLU A 647 -16.91 -17.86 -17.11
N TYR A 648 -17.24 -19.13 -16.92
CA TYR A 648 -16.30 -20.25 -17.07
C TYR A 648 -17.07 -21.50 -17.48
N ARG A 649 -16.63 -22.15 -18.56
CA ARG A 649 -17.36 -23.27 -19.19
C ARG A 649 -16.70 -24.64 -19.00
N GLY A 650 -15.50 -24.68 -18.41
CA GLY A 650 -14.82 -25.93 -18.07
C GLY A 650 -15.41 -26.63 -16.83
N LYS A 651 -14.86 -27.81 -16.51
CA LYS A 651 -15.15 -28.53 -15.26
C LYS A 651 -14.48 -27.84 -14.06
N LEU A 652 -14.94 -28.15 -12.85
CA LEU A 652 -14.36 -27.70 -11.58
C LEU A 652 -13.73 -28.89 -10.85
N LEU A 653 -12.71 -28.63 -10.04
CA LEU A 653 -12.16 -29.62 -9.10
C LEU A 653 -12.79 -29.44 -7.72
N LYS A 654 -13.47 -30.49 -7.24
CA LYS A 654 -13.95 -30.62 -5.87
C LYS A 654 -12.93 -31.42 -5.06
N ILE A 655 -12.18 -30.74 -4.21
CA ILE A 655 -11.09 -31.31 -3.41
C ILE A 655 -11.65 -31.71 -2.04
N ILE A 656 -11.74 -33.02 -1.77
CA ILE A 656 -12.27 -33.55 -0.51
C ILE A 656 -11.13 -33.86 0.46
N THR A 657 -11.22 -33.28 1.65
CA THR A 657 -10.21 -33.42 2.72
C THR A 657 -10.76 -34.13 3.95
N LYS A 658 -9.88 -34.38 4.91
CA LYS A 658 -10.16 -34.89 6.26
C LYS A 658 -11.03 -33.97 7.13
N TYR A 659 -11.12 -32.68 6.79
CA TYR A 659 -11.74 -31.63 7.62
C TYR A 659 -12.88 -30.86 6.91
N GLY A 660 -13.12 -31.12 5.62
CA GLY A 660 -14.14 -30.48 4.77
C GLY A 660 -13.82 -30.70 3.30
N SER A 661 -14.32 -29.85 2.39
CA SER A 661 -13.99 -29.90 0.96
C SER A 661 -14.21 -28.56 0.30
N THR A 662 -13.29 -28.13 -0.57
CA THR A 662 -13.48 -26.93 -1.40
C THR A 662 -13.78 -27.31 -2.85
N ILE A 663 -14.27 -26.36 -3.63
CA ILE A 663 -14.51 -26.52 -5.07
C ILE A 663 -13.96 -25.29 -5.77
N VAL A 664 -13.16 -25.50 -6.81
CA VAL A 664 -12.33 -24.46 -7.45
C VAL A 664 -12.26 -24.68 -8.98
N THR A 665 -11.89 -23.67 -9.77
CA THR A 665 -11.44 -23.97 -11.16
C THR A 665 -10.16 -24.80 -11.11
N PRO A 666 -9.87 -25.72 -12.04
CA PRO A 666 -8.74 -26.62 -11.92
C PRO A 666 -7.40 -25.91 -11.74
N GLN A 667 -7.21 -24.74 -12.35
CA GLN A 667 -5.95 -23.99 -12.21
C GLN A 667 -5.76 -23.34 -10.82
N HIS A 668 -6.84 -23.17 -10.06
CA HIS A 668 -6.92 -22.24 -8.93
C HIS A 668 -5.91 -22.54 -7.83
N SER A 669 -5.10 -21.55 -7.47
CA SER A 669 -4.11 -21.63 -6.39
C SER A 669 -4.80 -21.66 -5.02
N VAL A 670 -4.82 -22.84 -4.42
CA VAL A 670 -5.24 -23.06 -3.04
C VAL A 670 -4.02 -23.13 -2.13
N TYR A 671 -4.18 -22.73 -0.87
CA TYR A 671 -3.11 -22.84 0.10
C TYR A 671 -2.96 -24.30 0.56
N SER A 672 -1.82 -24.89 0.23
CA SER A 672 -1.38 -26.24 0.57
C SER A 672 -0.29 -26.20 1.66
N PHE A 673 0.24 -27.37 2.01
CA PHE A 673 1.28 -27.52 3.00
C PHE A 673 2.19 -28.72 2.73
N ASP A 674 3.49 -28.46 2.73
CA ASP A 674 4.56 -29.48 2.74
C ASP A 674 5.37 -29.38 4.03
N LYS A 675 6.40 -28.51 4.06
CA LYS A 675 7.18 -28.14 5.26
C LYS A 675 6.59 -26.90 5.94
N ASP A 676 6.12 -25.96 5.14
CA ASP A 676 5.33 -24.81 5.57
C ASP A 676 4.14 -24.55 4.64
N VAL A 677 3.38 -23.50 4.91
CA VAL A 677 2.29 -23.04 4.04
C VAL A 677 2.85 -22.66 2.68
N CYS A 678 2.23 -23.14 1.61
CA CYS A 678 2.55 -22.81 0.24
C CYS A 678 1.28 -22.63 -0.59
N LEU A 679 1.40 -22.01 -1.76
CA LEU A 679 0.33 -21.96 -2.75
C LEU A 679 0.55 -23.05 -3.80
N THR A 680 -0.53 -23.74 -4.16
CA THR A 680 -0.53 -24.87 -5.08
C THR A 680 -1.76 -24.78 -5.98
N ASN A 681 -1.51 -24.68 -7.29
CA ASN A 681 -2.51 -24.85 -8.33
C ASN A 681 -3.24 -26.20 -8.15
N ALA A 682 -4.57 -26.18 -8.13
CA ALA A 682 -5.39 -27.33 -7.81
C ALA A 682 -5.24 -28.52 -8.80
N GLU A 683 -4.79 -28.29 -10.03
CA GLU A 683 -4.52 -29.33 -11.05
C GLU A 683 -3.41 -30.28 -10.59
N LYS A 684 -2.47 -29.78 -9.77
CA LYS A 684 -1.29 -30.53 -9.31
C LYS A 684 -1.55 -31.32 -8.02
N LEU A 685 -2.70 -31.13 -7.38
CA LEU A 685 -3.02 -31.80 -6.12
C LEU A 685 -3.38 -33.27 -6.33
N LYS A 686 -2.97 -34.11 -5.39
CA LYS A 686 -3.29 -35.54 -5.34
C LYS A 686 -3.74 -35.96 -3.94
N LYS A 687 -4.36 -37.13 -3.90
CA LYS A 687 -4.76 -37.80 -2.66
C LYS A 687 -3.53 -38.07 -1.79
N GLY A 688 -3.51 -37.52 -0.57
CA GLY A 688 -2.39 -37.57 0.36
C GLY A 688 -1.72 -36.22 0.64
N ASP A 689 -1.86 -35.24 -0.27
CA ASP A 689 -1.40 -33.86 -0.02
C ASP A 689 -2.27 -33.19 1.06
N HIS A 690 -1.89 -32.01 1.55
CA HIS A 690 -2.58 -31.38 2.70
C HIS A 690 -2.92 -29.91 2.44
N LEU A 691 -4.20 -29.54 2.46
CA LEU A 691 -4.61 -28.13 2.37
C LEU A 691 -4.57 -27.40 3.73
N ILE A 692 -4.45 -26.08 3.70
CA ILE A 692 -4.53 -25.24 4.89
C ILE A 692 -5.98 -25.13 5.35
N SER A 693 -6.26 -25.61 6.56
CA SER A 693 -7.54 -25.44 7.25
C SER A 693 -7.36 -24.52 8.46
N LEU A 694 -7.97 -23.33 8.43
CA LEU A 694 -7.81 -22.33 9.48
C LEU A 694 -8.54 -22.70 10.78
N THR A 695 -8.00 -22.22 11.91
CA THR A 695 -8.50 -22.44 13.27
C THR A 695 -8.18 -21.26 14.19
N ASN A 696 -8.80 -21.21 15.37
CA ASN A 696 -8.63 -20.11 16.32
C ASN A 696 -8.97 -18.74 15.71
N THR A 697 -10.02 -18.69 14.88
CA THR A 697 -10.58 -17.44 14.35
C THR A 697 -10.92 -16.51 15.51
N GLU A 698 -10.28 -15.35 15.59
CA GLU A 698 -10.66 -14.35 16.57
C GLU A 698 -12.00 -13.71 16.21
N ILE A 699 -12.87 -13.64 17.22
CA ILE A 699 -14.23 -13.10 17.11
C ILE A 699 -14.48 -12.14 18.27
N ASP A 700 -15.10 -11.02 17.94
CA ASP A 700 -15.48 -10.00 18.91
C ASP A 700 -16.79 -10.39 19.60
N VAL A 701 -16.87 -10.14 20.91
CA VAL A 701 -18.01 -10.55 21.72
C VAL A 701 -19.07 -9.45 21.74
N THR A 702 -20.09 -9.61 20.90
CA THR A 702 -21.27 -8.74 20.83
C THR A 702 -22.34 -9.15 21.85
N TYR A 703 -22.63 -10.45 21.97
CA TYR A 703 -23.75 -10.96 22.78
C TYR A 703 -23.25 -11.58 24.08
N LYS A 704 -23.34 -10.83 25.18
CA LYS A 704 -22.98 -11.26 26.54
C LYS A 704 -24.19 -11.84 27.29
N GLU A 705 -23.94 -12.59 28.35
CA GLU A 705 -25.03 -13.03 29.24
C GLU A 705 -25.75 -11.82 29.85
N GLY A 706 -27.08 -11.85 29.83
CA GLY A 706 -27.90 -10.70 30.20
C GLY A 706 -28.17 -9.70 29.06
N TYR A 707 -27.62 -9.90 27.85
CA TYR A 707 -28.03 -9.13 26.66
C TYR A 707 -29.54 -9.34 26.42
N ILE A 708 -30.22 -8.32 25.89
CA ILE A 708 -31.66 -8.35 25.64
C ILE A 708 -31.91 -8.17 24.14
N PHE A 709 -32.48 -9.19 23.49
CA PHE A 709 -33.10 -9.00 22.18
C PHE A 709 -34.45 -8.32 22.35
N ASP A 710 -34.72 -7.31 21.54
CA ASP A 710 -36.09 -6.88 21.25
C ASP A 710 -36.62 -7.72 20.08
N LEU A 711 -37.78 -8.35 20.23
CA LEU A 711 -38.47 -9.01 19.12
C LEU A 711 -38.85 -8.04 17.99
N ALA A 712 -38.95 -6.73 18.26
CA ALA A 712 -39.15 -5.71 17.23
C ALA A 712 -37.97 -5.56 16.26
N ASP A 713 -36.75 -5.88 16.72
CA ASP A 713 -35.51 -5.75 15.94
C ASP A 713 -35.17 -7.03 15.14
N MET A 714 -36.02 -8.07 15.23
CA MET A 714 -35.81 -9.32 14.51
C MET A 714 -36.44 -9.31 13.12
N ASP A 715 -35.68 -9.77 12.13
CA ASP A 715 -36.16 -10.05 10.79
C ASP A 715 -37.14 -11.24 10.80
N PHE A 716 -38.38 -10.93 10.42
CA PHE A 716 -39.48 -11.87 10.18
C PHE A 716 -40.00 -11.81 8.74
N ASP A 717 -39.22 -11.31 7.77
CA ASP A 717 -39.70 -10.85 6.45
C ASP A 717 -40.74 -11.78 5.80
N ARG A 718 -40.45 -13.08 5.76
CA ARG A 718 -41.30 -14.10 5.11
C ARG A 718 -42.53 -14.55 5.91
N TYR A 719 -42.76 -13.98 7.09
CA TYR A 719 -43.82 -14.35 8.03
C TYR A 719 -44.50 -13.13 8.68
N LYS A 720 -44.07 -11.91 8.33
CA LYS A 720 -44.57 -10.64 8.86
C LYS A 720 -46.07 -10.48 8.65
N GLU A 721 -46.55 -10.77 7.46
CA GLU A 721 -47.98 -10.69 7.10
C GLU A 721 -48.81 -11.75 7.85
N GLU A 722 -48.32 -13.00 7.93
CA GLU A 722 -48.97 -14.06 8.73
C GLU A 722 -49.05 -13.70 10.21
N LEU A 723 -48.02 -13.05 10.77
CA LEU A 723 -48.01 -12.60 12.16
C LEU A 723 -48.99 -11.45 12.43
N MET A 724 -49.24 -10.57 11.45
CA MET A 724 -50.26 -9.53 11.57
C MET A 724 -51.69 -10.10 11.46
N LEU A 725 -51.93 -11.07 10.56
CA LEU A 725 -53.22 -11.75 10.40
C LEU A 725 -53.72 -12.49 11.65
N TYR A 726 -52.87 -12.68 12.66
CA TYR A 726 -53.22 -13.29 13.95
C TYR A 726 -53.22 -12.28 15.13
N SER A 727 -53.14 -10.96 14.90
CA SER A 727 -53.03 -9.99 16.01
C SER A 727 -53.49 -8.55 15.68
N ASP A 728 -54.73 -8.23 16.05
CA ASP A 728 -55.31 -6.88 15.88
C ASP A 728 -54.71 -5.81 16.83
N ASN A 729 -53.79 -6.20 17.73
CA ASN A 729 -53.29 -5.33 18.81
C ASN A 729 -51.77 -5.40 19.02
N LEU A 730 -50.99 -5.58 17.94
CA LEU A 730 -49.52 -5.45 17.94
C LEU A 730 -49.05 -3.98 18.12
N LYS A 731 -49.36 -3.39 19.28
CA LYS A 731 -49.04 -1.99 19.63
C LYS A 731 -47.56 -1.83 20.01
N PHE A 732 -46.71 -1.69 19.00
CA PHE A 732 -45.38 -1.11 19.21
C PHE A 732 -45.51 0.34 19.75
N PRO A 733 -44.70 0.77 20.74
CA PRO A 733 -44.84 2.06 21.40
C PRO A 733 -44.42 3.22 20.48
N SER A 734 -45.38 3.72 19.72
CA SER A 734 -45.23 4.64 18.60
C SER A 734 -45.28 6.14 18.98
N ARG A 735 -45.01 6.50 20.23
CA ARG A 735 -44.98 7.92 20.64
C ARG A 735 -43.71 8.61 20.13
N LYS A 736 -43.91 9.55 19.21
CA LYS A 736 -42.93 10.58 18.85
C LYS A 736 -42.75 11.55 20.03
N GLY A 737 -41.54 12.08 20.24
CA GLY A 737 -41.28 13.02 21.32
C GLY A 737 -39.87 13.66 21.28
N LYS A 738 -39.55 14.42 22.33
CA LYS A 738 -38.23 15.06 22.51
C LYS A 738 -37.23 14.06 23.07
N CYS A 739 -36.17 13.76 22.32
CA CYS A 739 -35.10 12.89 22.80
C CYS A 739 -34.42 13.55 24.02
N PRO A 740 -34.39 12.89 25.20
CA PRO A 740 -33.86 13.50 26.42
C PRO A 740 -32.34 13.77 26.35
N TYR A 741 -31.63 13.11 25.43
CA TYR A 741 -30.17 13.17 25.31
C TYR A 741 -29.71 14.15 24.21
N CYS A 742 -30.26 14.06 23.00
CA CYS A 742 -29.90 14.95 21.88
C CYS A 742 -30.87 16.13 21.66
N LYS A 743 -31.88 16.28 22.53
CA LYS A 743 -32.89 17.36 22.56
C LYS A 743 -33.75 17.53 21.28
N LYS A 744 -33.53 16.79 20.19
CA LYS A 744 -34.36 16.82 18.98
C LYS A 744 -35.77 16.28 19.23
N GLU A 745 -36.76 16.85 18.54
CA GLU A 745 -38.19 16.58 18.69
C GLU A 745 -38.78 15.78 17.51
N GLY A 746 -40.04 15.34 17.63
CA GLY A 746 -40.77 14.63 16.57
C GLY A 746 -40.31 13.19 16.30
N LEU A 747 -39.37 12.66 17.08
CA LEU A 747 -38.69 11.39 16.83
C LEU A 747 -39.30 10.23 17.63
N TYR A 748 -39.37 9.04 17.03
CA TYR A 748 -39.69 7.80 17.75
C TYR A 748 -38.59 7.52 18.78
N LEU A 749 -38.91 7.70 20.06
CA LEU A 749 -37.90 7.82 21.12
C LEU A 749 -37.05 6.56 21.26
N ALA A 750 -37.66 5.36 21.22
CA ALA A 750 -36.94 4.11 21.38
C ALA A 750 -35.90 3.89 20.27
N SER A 751 -36.31 3.89 19.00
CA SER A 751 -35.42 3.66 17.86
C SER A 751 -34.37 4.77 17.69
N HIS A 752 -34.71 6.03 17.96
CA HIS A 752 -33.72 7.10 17.90
C HIS A 752 -32.66 6.98 19.01
N VAL A 753 -33.06 6.69 20.25
CA VAL A 753 -32.12 6.45 21.36
C VAL A 753 -31.26 5.22 21.10
N PHE A 754 -31.85 4.11 20.64
CA PHE A 754 -31.12 2.89 20.31
C PHE A 754 -30.16 3.02 19.12
N ALA A 755 -30.36 3.98 18.21
CA ALA A 755 -29.49 4.22 17.06
C ALA A 755 -28.40 5.28 17.31
N LYS A 756 -28.67 6.31 18.15
CA LYS A 756 -27.71 7.39 18.45
C LYS A 756 -26.96 7.24 19.77
N HIS A 757 -27.44 6.42 20.70
CA HIS A 757 -26.90 6.25 22.06
C HIS A 757 -26.86 4.76 22.44
N ASN A 758 -26.07 3.97 21.69
CA ASN A 758 -25.99 2.51 21.81
C ASN A 758 -25.73 2.04 23.25
N GLU A 759 -24.86 2.75 23.98
CA GLU A 759 -24.52 2.49 25.38
C GLU A 759 -25.70 2.62 26.36
N ARG A 760 -26.83 3.20 25.92
CA ARG A 760 -28.04 3.38 26.73
C ARG A 760 -29.14 2.35 26.45
N ARG A 761 -28.90 1.36 25.57
CA ARG A 761 -29.86 0.26 25.23
C ARG A 761 -30.45 -0.44 26.47
N GLN A 762 -29.68 -0.58 27.55
CA GLN A 762 -30.09 -1.30 28.76
C GLN A 762 -30.98 -0.51 29.75
N ARG A 763 -31.24 0.79 29.51
CA ARG A 763 -31.94 1.68 30.47
C ARG A 763 -33.45 1.86 30.25
N ILE A 764 -34.07 1.14 29.32
CA ILE A 764 -35.53 1.21 29.04
C ILE A 764 -36.27 0.11 29.81
N ASP A 765 -37.50 0.40 30.27
CA ASP A 765 -38.26 -0.51 31.14
C ASP A 765 -38.53 -1.88 30.48
N LYS A 766 -38.10 -2.94 31.18
CA LYS A 766 -38.17 -4.34 30.78
C LYS A 766 -39.60 -4.90 30.76
N LYS A 767 -40.61 -4.13 31.20
CA LYS A 767 -42.02 -4.60 31.34
C LYS A 767 -42.85 -4.66 30.05
N SER A 768 -42.33 -4.28 28.88
CA SER A 768 -43.08 -4.41 27.62
C SER A 768 -43.37 -5.88 27.28
N LEU A 769 -44.65 -6.27 27.29
CA LEU A 769 -45.11 -7.58 26.80
C LEU A 769 -45.65 -7.44 25.36
N LEU A 770 -45.46 -8.47 24.54
CA LEU A 770 -46.23 -8.64 23.31
C LEU A 770 -47.42 -9.54 23.64
N GLU A 771 -48.62 -8.96 23.61
CA GLU A 771 -49.85 -9.67 23.96
C GLU A 771 -50.48 -10.28 22.72
N TRP A 772 -50.53 -11.61 22.66
CA TRP A 772 -51.12 -12.34 21.54
C TRP A 772 -52.41 -13.06 21.96
N VAL A 773 -53.50 -12.82 21.23
CA VAL A 773 -54.83 -13.36 21.51
C VAL A 773 -55.16 -14.44 20.49
N GLY A 774 -55.08 -15.71 20.89
CA GLY A 774 -55.43 -16.84 20.04
C GLY A 774 -56.93 -17.18 20.12
N GLY A 775 -57.66 -17.00 19.03
CA GLY A 775 -58.97 -17.66 18.84
C GLY A 775 -58.84 -19.20 18.87
N LYS A 776 -59.86 -19.98 19.21
CA LYS A 776 -61.30 -19.67 19.34
C LYS A 776 -61.81 -19.76 20.79
N PHE A 777 -60.91 -19.83 21.78
CA PHE A 777 -61.23 -20.12 23.20
C PHE A 777 -60.40 -19.29 24.22
N GLY A 778 -60.27 -17.98 23.99
CA GLY A 778 -59.97 -16.98 25.03
C GLY A 778 -58.61 -17.00 25.75
N LYS A 779 -57.67 -17.89 25.41
CA LYS A 779 -56.36 -17.96 26.10
C LYS A 779 -55.33 -17.02 25.47
N ILE A 780 -55.27 -15.79 25.99
CA ILE A 780 -54.19 -14.83 25.73
C ILE A 780 -52.84 -15.48 26.09
N ARG A 781 -51.90 -15.51 25.15
CA ARG A 781 -50.51 -15.97 25.38
C ARG A 781 -49.57 -14.78 25.21
N LYS A 782 -49.16 -14.17 26.32
CA LYS A 782 -48.25 -13.01 26.34
C LYS A 782 -46.81 -13.50 26.27
N ILE A 783 -46.12 -13.32 25.15
CA ILE A 783 -44.67 -13.53 25.09
C ILE A 783 -43.96 -12.24 25.56
N PRO A 784 -42.84 -12.32 26.29
CA PRO A 784 -42.01 -11.15 26.53
C PRO A 784 -41.55 -10.55 25.20
N ARG A 785 -41.66 -9.23 25.04
CA ARG A 785 -41.04 -8.52 23.91
C ARG A 785 -39.51 -8.67 23.97
N TYR A 786 -38.99 -8.62 25.19
CA TYR A 786 -37.60 -8.60 25.53
C TYR A 786 -37.13 -9.99 25.94
N TRP A 787 -36.18 -10.56 25.17
CA TRP A 787 -35.64 -11.90 25.39
C TRP A 787 -34.19 -11.82 25.89
N THR A 788 -33.97 -12.21 27.14
CA THR A 788 -32.63 -12.32 27.71
C THR A 788 -31.86 -13.46 27.06
N VAL A 789 -30.66 -13.14 26.58
CA VAL A 789 -29.64 -14.09 26.15
C VAL A 789 -28.88 -14.55 27.38
N ASP A 790 -29.05 -15.82 27.71
CA ASP A 790 -28.44 -16.49 28.86
C ASP A 790 -28.14 -17.94 28.49
N LYS A 791 -27.41 -18.64 29.37
CA LYS A 791 -27.04 -20.05 29.16
C LYS A 791 -28.24 -20.94 28.85
N ASP A 792 -29.42 -20.64 29.40
CA ASP A 792 -30.63 -21.42 29.15
C ASP A 792 -31.24 -21.19 27.77
N LEU A 793 -31.30 -19.94 27.28
CA LEU A 793 -31.70 -19.69 25.88
C LEU A 793 -30.71 -20.32 24.90
N ALA A 794 -29.41 -20.16 25.16
CA ALA A 794 -28.36 -20.74 24.32
C ALA A 794 -28.47 -22.28 24.28
N TRP A 795 -28.58 -22.93 25.44
CA TRP A 795 -28.78 -24.39 25.56
C TRP A 795 -30.06 -24.85 24.86
N LEU A 796 -31.18 -24.14 25.02
CA LEU A 796 -32.44 -24.49 24.37
C LEU A 796 -32.34 -24.38 22.84
N LEU A 797 -31.61 -23.41 22.30
CA LEU A 797 -31.37 -23.27 20.87
C LEU A 797 -30.44 -24.35 20.33
N GLY A 798 -29.41 -24.74 21.08
CA GLY A 798 -28.58 -25.89 20.75
C GLY A 798 -29.39 -27.17 20.67
N PHE A 799 -30.21 -27.44 21.70
CA PHE A 799 -31.10 -28.59 21.75
C PHE A 799 -32.16 -28.52 20.64
N TYR A 800 -32.60 -27.32 20.24
CA TYR A 800 -33.46 -27.13 19.06
C TYR A 800 -32.77 -27.49 17.73
N CYS A 801 -31.48 -27.20 17.59
CA CYS A 801 -30.73 -27.57 16.39
C CYS A 801 -30.51 -29.09 16.28
N ALA A 802 -30.49 -29.82 17.39
CA ALA A 802 -30.42 -31.29 17.44
C ALA A 802 -31.80 -31.97 17.32
N GLU A 803 -32.64 -31.87 18.37
CA GLU A 803 -33.89 -32.63 18.54
C GLU A 803 -35.16 -31.77 18.40
N GLY A 804 -35.01 -30.46 18.20
CA GLY A 804 -36.14 -29.55 17.98
C GLY A 804 -36.66 -29.59 16.55
N SER A 805 -37.98 -29.57 16.41
CA SER A 805 -38.66 -29.56 15.11
C SER A 805 -39.74 -28.47 15.09
N VAL A 806 -39.88 -27.82 13.94
CA VAL A 806 -41.06 -27.03 13.59
C VAL A 806 -41.79 -27.79 12.49
N SER A 807 -42.94 -28.35 12.86
CA SER A 807 -43.93 -28.84 11.90
C SER A 807 -44.92 -27.71 11.62
N ASP A 808 -45.29 -27.55 10.36
CA ASP A 808 -46.26 -26.56 9.90
C ASP A 808 -46.93 -27.19 8.68
N VAL A 809 -48.21 -27.56 8.87
CA VAL A 809 -48.99 -28.40 7.97
C VAL A 809 -50.42 -27.89 7.86
N ASN A 810 -50.93 -27.80 6.64
CA ASN A 810 -52.36 -27.56 6.42
C ASN A 810 -53.15 -28.85 6.69
N THR A 811 -54.22 -28.73 7.48
CA THR A 811 -55.13 -29.85 7.78
C THR A 811 -56.55 -29.48 7.39
N LYS A 812 -57.47 -30.46 7.28
CA LYS A 812 -58.92 -30.21 7.10
C LYS A 812 -59.56 -29.35 8.19
N THR A 813 -58.83 -29.04 9.28
CA THR A 813 -59.24 -28.18 10.39
C THR A 813 -58.38 -26.91 10.50
N GLY A 814 -57.80 -26.45 9.39
CA GLY A 814 -56.90 -25.30 9.32
C GLY A 814 -55.41 -25.65 9.44
N ARG A 815 -54.56 -24.62 9.32
CA ARG A 815 -53.10 -24.73 9.43
C ARG A 815 -52.68 -24.99 10.88
N LYS A 816 -51.90 -26.05 11.10
CA LYS A 816 -51.40 -26.44 12.43
C LYS A 816 -49.88 -26.37 12.44
N CYS A 817 -49.37 -25.32 13.08
CA CYS A 817 -47.95 -25.19 13.38
C CYS A 817 -47.65 -25.68 14.80
N LEU A 818 -46.53 -26.39 14.95
CA LEU A 818 -46.12 -27.04 16.19
C LEU A 818 -44.59 -26.96 16.32
N LEU A 819 -44.12 -26.31 17.38
CA LEU A 819 -42.78 -26.50 17.92
C LEU A 819 -42.79 -27.78 18.78
N SER A 820 -41.96 -28.76 18.47
CA SER A 820 -41.86 -30.02 19.20
C SER A 820 -40.41 -30.33 19.55
N PHE A 821 -40.18 -30.64 20.82
CA PHE A 821 -38.94 -31.19 21.37
C PHE A 821 -39.21 -32.63 21.83
N GLY A 822 -38.26 -33.55 21.61
CA GLY A 822 -38.37 -34.95 22.01
C GLY A 822 -37.09 -35.48 22.65
N SER A 823 -37.20 -36.43 23.58
CA SER A 823 -36.06 -37.21 24.09
C SER A 823 -36.54 -38.50 24.76
N GLN A 824 -35.62 -39.44 24.95
CA GLN A 824 -35.83 -40.64 25.79
C GLN A 824 -35.65 -40.30 27.29
N ASP A 825 -34.86 -39.27 27.62
CA ASP A 825 -34.74 -38.79 29.00
C ASP A 825 -35.82 -37.75 29.31
N ARG A 826 -36.69 -38.09 30.27
CA ARG A 826 -37.73 -37.21 30.79
C ARG A 826 -37.14 -35.94 31.44
N LYS A 827 -35.99 -36.02 32.11
CA LYS A 827 -35.37 -34.88 32.81
C LYS A 827 -34.92 -33.79 31.84
N ILE A 828 -34.43 -34.17 30.66
CA ILE A 828 -34.08 -33.23 29.58
C ILE A 828 -35.33 -32.49 29.09
N ILE A 829 -36.46 -33.17 28.96
CA ILE A 829 -37.73 -32.56 28.54
C ILE A 829 -38.37 -31.74 29.66
N GLU A 830 -38.15 -32.09 30.93
CA GLU A 830 -38.50 -31.25 32.08
C GLU A 830 -37.64 -29.98 32.14
N LYS A 831 -36.34 -30.03 31.77
CA LYS A 831 -35.50 -28.84 31.59
C LYS A 831 -35.97 -27.97 30.41
N VAL A 832 -36.26 -28.55 29.24
CA VAL A 832 -36.82 -27.84 28.08
C VAL A 832 -38.13 -27.12 28.45
N LYS A 833 -39.02 -27.82 29.17
CA LYS A 833 -40.26 -27.24 29.72
C LYS A 833 -39.95 -26.09 30.66
N GLY A 834 -39.08 -26.28 31.66
CA GLY A 834 -38.75 -25.24 32.63
C GLY A 834 -38.22 -23.96 31.98
N ILE A 835 -37.28 -24.08 31.05
CA ILE A 835 -36.72 -22.93 30.33
C ILE A 835 -37.78 -22.22 29.48
N LEU A 836 -38.53 -22.95 28.65
CA LEU A 836 -39.48 -22.32 27.74
C LEU A 836 -40.72 -21.79 28.48
N ASP A 837 -41.26 -22.49 29.48
CA ASP A 837 -42.36 -22.00 30.30
C ASP A 837 -41.98 -20.68 30.98
N VAL A 838 -40.79 -20.58 31.59
CA VAL A 838 -40.29 -19.33 32.21
C VAL A 838 -40.11 -18.23 31.16
N LYS A 839 -39.44 -18.50 30.03
CA LYS A 839 -39.16 -17.49 29.00
C LYS A 839 -40.39 -17.05 28.18
N THR A 840 -41.45 -17.85 28.13
CA THR A 840 -42.64 -17.57 27.30
C THR A 840 -43.92 -17.33 28.10
N LYS A 841 -43.89 -17.53 29.43
CA LYS A 841 -45.06 -17.61 30.32
C LYS A 841 -46.15 -18.58 29.82
N SER A 842 -45.77 -19.58 29.02
CA SER A 842 -46.66 -20.66 28.61
C SER A 842 -46.54 -21.86 29.56
N SER A 843 -47.49 -22.79 29.48
CA SER A 843 -47.41 -24.06 30.19
C SER A 843 -48.15 -25.13 29.40
N THR A 844 -47.42 -26.18 29.00
CA THR A 844 -47.98 -27.40 28.40
C THR A 844 -47.56 -28.62 29.23
N LYS A 845 -48.40 -29.66 29.28
CA LYS A 845 -48.04 -30.97 29.87
C LYS A 845 -47.00 -31.67 28.99
N ILE A 846 -46.10 -32.42 29.62
CA ILE A 846 -45.19 -33.33 28.90
C ILE A 846 -45.99 -34.56 28.47
N ILE A 847 -45.85 -34.96 27.20
CA ILE A 847 -46.57 -36.09 26.60
C ILE A 847 -45.59 -37.26 26.51
N LYS A 848 -45.85 -38.33 27.27
CA LYS A 848 -45.21 -39.64 27.05
C LYS A 848 -45.92 -40.33 25.88
N ASN A 849 -45.17 -40.77 24.87
CA ASN A 849 -45.70 -41.58 23.77
C ASN A 849 -44.69 -42.66 23.39
N PHE A 850 -45.16 -43.81 22.91
CA PHE A 850 -44.28 -44.85 22.39
C PHE A 850 -43.86 -44.52 20.94
N ASP A 851 -42.57 -44.62 20.63
CA ASP A 851 -42.09 -44.56 19.24
C ASP A 851 -41.84 -45.99 18.73
N PRO A 852 -42.75 -46.55 17.91
CA PRO A 852 -42.64 -47.93 17.43
C PRO A 852 -41.38 -48.16 16.58
N ARG A 853 -40.83 -47.12 15.94
CA ARG A 853 -39.60 -47.20 15.13
C ARG A 853 -38.35 -47.43 15.99
N ASN A 854 -38.40 -47.00 17.25
CA ASN A 854 -37.30 -47.09 18.21
C ASN A 854 -37.59 -48.10 19.35
N LYS A 855 -38.76 -48.76 19.33
CA LYS A 855 -39.28 -49.65 20.39
C LYS A 855 -39.14 -49.09 21.82
N LYS A 856 -39.31 -47.78 21.98
CA LYS A 856 -39.04 -47.05 23.23
C LYS A 856 -40.09 -45.99 23.55
N ASN A 857 -40.23 -45.70 24.84
CA ASN A 857 -40.96 -44.53 25.31
C ASN A 857 -40.16 -43.26 25.01
N MET A 858 -40.82 -42.28 24.39
CA MET A 858 -40.33 -40.94 24.14
C MET A 858 -41.16 -39.94 24.94
N PHE A 859 -40.50 -38.93 25.50
CA PHE A 859 -41.13 -37.78 26.14
C PHE A 859 -41.09 -36.61 25.16
N TYR A 860 -42.22 -35.94 24.99
CA TYR A 860 -42.36 -34.79 24.11
C TYR A 860 -42.87 -33.58 24.87
N TYR A 861 -42.24 -32.43 24.66
CA TYR A 861 -42.79 -31.13 25.03
C TYR A 861 -43.12 -30.36 23.75
N ARG A 862 -44.36 -29.88 23.67
CA ARG A 862 -45.02 -29.45 22.43
C ARG A 862 -45.72 -28.11 22.63
N VAL A 863 -45.46 -27.17 21.73
CA VAL A 863 -46.01 -25.80 21.80
C VAL A 863 -46.60 -25.41 20.45
N GLN A 864 -47.92 -25.28 20.43
CA GLN A 864 -48.69 -24.72 19.31
C GLN A 864 -48.91 -23.23 19.59
N CYS A 865 -47.97 -22.39 19.14
CA CYS A 865 -48.02 -20.95 19.32
C CYS A 865 -47.23 -20.27 18.20
N MET A 866 -47.93 -19.57 17.30
CA MET A 866 -47.35 -19.03 16.06
C MET A 866 -46.16 -18.10 16.30
N PRO A 867 -46.19 -17.13 17.24
CA PRO A 867 -45.03 -16.27 17.51
C PRO A 867 -43.79 -17.03 18.00
N ILE A 868 -43.94 -18.03 18.87
CA ILE A 868 -42.80 -18.84 19.37
C ILE A 868 -42.20 -19.68 18.23
N ILE A 869 -43.04 -20.19 17.33
CA ILE A 869 -42.60 -20.96 16.15
C ILE A 869 -41.85 -20.06 15.16
N ALA A 870 -42.39 -18.88 14.86
CA ALA A 870 -41.77 -17.90 13.99
C ALA A 870 -40.45 -17.36 14.56
N LEU A 871 -40.37 -17.18 15.89
CA LEU A 871 -39.14 -16.79 16.59
C LEU A 871 -38.02 -17.80 16.37
N PHE A 872 -38.26 -19.10 16.56
CA PHE A 872 -37.23 -20.12 16.31
C PHE A 872 -36.85 -20.23 14.83
N GLN A 873 -37.81 -20.19 13.91
CA GLN A 873 -37.54 -20.40 12.49
C GLN A 873 -36.92 -19.17 11.80
N TYR A 874 -37.42 -17.96 12.07
CA TYR A 874 -37.08 -16.73 11.34
C TYR A 874 -36.36 -15.70 12.21
N GLY A 875 -36.82 -15.40 13.42
CA GLY A 875 -36.14 -14.41 14.28
C GLY A 875 -34.72 -14.82 14.67
N PHE A 876 -34.57 -16.04 15.20
CA PHE A 876 -33.28 -16.68 15.47
C PHE A 876 -32.66 -17.35 14.22
N LYS A 877 -33.38 -17.38 13.09
CA LYS A 877 -32.97 -18.03 11.82
C LYS A 877 -32.49 -19.49 11.95
N ALA A 878 -32.96 -20.25 12.95
CA ALA A 878 -32.40 -21.57 13.30
C ALA A 878 -32.82 -22.73 12.38
N GLY A 879 -33.78 -22.50 11.46
CA GLY A 879 -34.12 -23.41 10.36
C GLY A 879 -35.22 -24.45 10.63
N LYS A 880 -35.98 -24.80 9.57
CA LYS A 880 -37.13 -25.74 9.58
C LYS A 880 -36.72 -27.11 9.03
N GLY A 881 -37.08 -28.19 9.74
CA GLY A 881 -36.63 -29.55 9.40
C GLY A 881 -35.14 -29.78 9.66
N SER A 882 -34.63 -30.98 9.36
CA SER A 882 -33.24 -31.38 9.67
C SER A 882 -32.21 -31.06 8.59
N GLU A 883 -32.65 -30.69 7.37
CA GLU A 883 -31.75 -30.36 6.25
C GLU A 883 -31.46 -28.85 6.12
N LEU A 884 -32.27 -28.00 6.76
CA LEU A 884 -32.15 -26.52 6.72
C LEU A 884 -31.81 -25.90 8.08
N LYS A 885 -31.42 -26.71 9.08
CA LYS A 885 -30.92 -26.19 10.37
C LYS A 885 -29.69 -25.31 10.17
N ARG A 886 -29.50 -24.33 11.04
CA ARG A 886 -28.23 -23.59 11.12
C ARG A 886 -27.99 -23.07 12.52
N VAL A 887 -26.75 -22.74 12.83
CA VAL A 887 -26.39 -21.99 14.04
C VAL A 887 -27.04 -20.60 13.95
N PRO A 888 -27.78 -20.14 14.97
CA PRO A 888 -28.30 -18.76 15.01
C PRO A 888 -27.14 -17.76 14.95
N TRP A 889 -27.27 -16.75 14.09
CA TRP A 889 -26.18 -15.83 13.73
C TRP A 889 -25.50 -15.17 14.95
N PHE A 890 -26.27 -14.78 15.96
CA PHE A 890 -25.76 -14.16 17.19
C PHE A 890 -24.92 -15.09 18.08
N ILE A 891 -25.06 -16.41 17.94
CA ILE A 891 -24.23 -17.38 18.67
C ILE A 891 -22.79 -17.33 18.17
N PHE A 892 -22.54 -16.92 16.90
CA PHE A 892 -21.18 -16.77 16.37
C PHE A 892 -20.38 -15.64 17.05
N THR A 893 -21.04 -14.60 17.57
CA THR A 893 -20.42 -13.48 18.29
C THR A 893 -20.87 -13.40 19.75
N ALA A 894 -21.39 -14.50 20.29
CA ALA A 894 -21.74 -14.61 21.71
C ALA A 894 -20.50 -14.87 22.57
N GLU A 895 -20.58 -14.51 23.86
CA GLU A 895 -19.53 -14.81 24.83
C GLU A 895 -19.29 -16.32 24.96
N GLU A 896 -18.11 -16.69 25.47
CA GLU A 896 -17.68 -18.08 25.52
C GLU A 896 -18.63 -18.96 26.36
N SER A 897 -19.21 -18.43 27.43
CA SER A 897 -20.13 -19.18 28.29
C SER A 897 -21.43 -19.55 27.56
N LEU A 898 -21.95 -18.65 26.73
CA LEU A 898 -23.15 -18.87 25.91
C LEU A 898 -22.88 -19.82 24.74
N ARG A 899 -21.74 -19.68 24.03
CA ARG A 899 -21.33 -20.62 22.99
C ARG A 899 -21.16 -22.04 23.53
N ARG A 900 -20.55 -22.19 24.71
CA ARG A 900 -20.45 -23.48 25.43
C ARG A 900 -21.82 -24.03 25.81
N ALA A 901 -22.75 -23.19 26.28
CA ALA A 901 -24.10 -23.60 26.63
C ALA A 901 -24.91 -24.08 25.41
N PHE A 902 -24.80 -23.38 24.27
CA PHE A 902 -25.39 -23.81 22.99
C PHE A 902 -24.86 -25.18 22.55
N LEU A 903 -23.54 -25.39 22.55
CA LEU A 903 -22.98 -26.69 22.23
C LEU A 903 -23.41 -27.77 23.22
N LYS A 904 -23.45 -27.50 24.52
CA LYS A 904 -23.99 -28.44 25.52
C LYS A 904 -25.44 -28.80 25.23
N GLY A 905 -26.27 -27.83 24.84
CA GLY A 905 -27.65 -28.05 24.41
C GLY A 905 -27.77 -28.97 23.22
N TYR A 906 -26.97 -28.74 22.18
CA TYR A 906 -26.93 -29.62 21.01
C TYR A 906 -26.53 -31.05 21.42
N LEU A 907 -25.51 -31.17 22.28
CA LEU A 907 -24.98 -32.46 22.71
C LEU A 907 -25.89 -33.23 23.67
N ASP A 908 -26.78 -32.55 24.40
CA ASP A 908 -27.82 -33.20 25.20
C ASP A 908 -28.97 -33.77 24.34
N GLY A 909 -28.99 -33.47 23.03
CA GLY A 909 -29.86 -34.12 22.03
C GLY A 909 -29.14 -35.21 21.22
N ASP A 910 -28.33 -34.81 20.23
CA ASP A 910 -27.67 -35.70 19.24
C ASP A 910 -26.22 -36.10 19.66
N GLY A 911 -25.71 -35.55 20.76
CA GLY A 911 -24.32 -35.71 21.19
C GLY A 911 -24.01 -37.08 21.79
N ASN A 912 -23.44 -37.97 20.98
CA ASN A 912 -22.91 -39.24 21.45
C ASN A 912 -21.52 -39.04 22.09
N LEU A 913 -21.50 -38.84 23.40
CA LEU A 913 -20.29 -38.60 24.21
C LEU A 913 -19.55 -39.94 24.52
N VAL A 914 -19.08 -40.61 23.46
CA VAL A 914 -18.52 -41.96 23.55
C VAL A 914 -17.12 -41.94 24.19
N LYS A 915 -16.94 -42.80 25.20
CA LYS A 915 -15.63 -43.14 25.78
C LYS A 915 -14.94 -44.15 24.87
N ASP A 916 -13.99 -43.69 24.06
CA ASP A 916 -13.29 -44.50 23.07
C ASP A 916 -12.32 -45.48 23.75
N LYS A 917 -12.46 -46.80 23.54
CA LYS A 917 -11.64 -47.82 24.21
C LYS A 917 -10.13 -47.66 23.95
N ARG A 918 -9.71 -46.94 22.90
CA ARG A 918 -8.29 -46.65 22.61
C ARG A 918 -7.76 -45.34 23.22
N TYR A 919 -8.60 -44.48 23.80
CA TYR A 919 -8.16 -43.16 24.30
C TYR A 919 -8.93 -42.77 25.57
N LYS A 920 -8.22 -42.42 26.66
CA LYS A 920 -8.89 -42.00 27.93
C LYS A 920 -9.68 -40.67 27.83
N THR A 921 -9.75 -40.02 26.68
CA THR A 921 -10.57 -38.82 26.43
C THR A 921 -11.93 -39.16 25.82
N HIS A 922 -12.98 -38.57 26.39
CA HIS A 922 -14.27 -38.47 25.72
C HIS A 922 -14.13 -37.65 24.43
N PHE A 923 -14.66 -38.16 23.32
CA PHE A 923 -14.75 -37.39 22.08
C PHE A 923 -16.19 -36.98 21.82
N ILE A 924 -16.38 -35.70 21.53
CA ILE A 924 -17.66 -35.18 21.04
C ILE A 924 -17.83 -35.61 19.58
N ARG A 925 -18.91 -36.35 19.32
CA ARG A 925 -19.40 -36.68 17.98
C ARG A 925 -20.88 -36.32 17.87
N PHE A 926 -21.23 -35.72 16.74
CA PHE A 926 -22.61 -35.43 16.33
C PHE A 926 -22.81 -35.78 14.85
N SER A 927 -24.06 -35.84 14.38
CA SER A 927 -24.39 -36.11 12.97
C SER A 927 -25.61 -35.30 12.52
N THR A 928 -25.43 -34.47 11.49
CA THR A 928 -26.52 -33.67 10.91
C THR A 928 -26.72 -34.00 9.44
N LYS A 929 -27.89 -33.62 8.90
CA LYS A 929 -28.13 -33.57 7.45
C LYS A 929 -27.86 -32.20 6.84
N SER A 930 -27.83 -31.15 7.67
CA SER A 930 -27.73 -29.78 7.20
C SER A 930 -26.29 -29.31 7.14
N LYS A 931 -25.88 -28.90 5.93
CA LYS A 931 -24.54 -28.40 5.65
C LYS A 931 -24.24 -27.11 6.42
N ASP A 932 -25.17 -26.17 6.42
CA ASP A 932 -25.09 -24.89 7.14
C ASP A 932 -24.92 -25.08 8.66
N LEU A 933 -25.62 -26.07 9.24
CA LEU A 933 -25.45 -26.44 10.65
C LEU A 933 -24.08 -27.07 10.91
N ALA A 934 -23.58 -27.91 10.00
CA ALA A 934 -22.26 -28.52 10.11
C ALA A 934 -21.13 -27.48 10.00
N GLU A 935 -21.19 -26.58 9.02
CA GLU A 935 -20.28 -25.44 8.85
C GLU A 935 -20.32 -24.52 10.08
N GLY A 936 -21.52 -24.13 10.53
CA GLY A 936 -21.69 -23.31 11.73
C GLY A 936 -21.16 -23.95 13.02
N LEU A 937 -21.44 -25.24 13.24
CA LEU A 937 -20.92 -25.96 14.41
C LEU A 937 -19.41 -26.16 14.34
N ALA A 938 -18.84 -26.38 13.15
CA ALA A 938 -17.39 -26.46 12.95
C ALA A 938 -16.70 -25.14 13.28
N PHE A 939 -17.26 -24.00 12.83
CA PHE A 939 -16.76 -22.66 13.18
C PHE A 939 -16.91 -22.36 14.68
N LEU A 940 -18.08 -22.62 15.29
CA LEU A 940 -18.26 -22.43 16.72
C LEU A 940 -17.24 -23.20 17.55
N LEU A 941 -16.97 -24.45 17.19
CA LEU A 941 -15.93 -25.25 17.85
C LEU A 941 -14.55 -24.59 17.67
N LYS A 942 -14.16 -24.26 16.42
CA LYS A 942 -12.88 -23.60 16.09
C LYS A 942 -12.67 -22.20 16.69
N THR A 943 -13.64 -21.62 17.40
CA THR A 943 -13.55 -20.31 18.11
C THR A 943 -13.50 -20.44 19.64
N LEU A 944 -13.50 -21.65 20.21
CA LEU A 944 -13.51 -21.87 21.66
C LEU A 944 -12.13 -22.24 22.19
N LYS A 945 -11.76 -21.69 23.35
CA LYS A 945 -10.52 -22.09 24.06
C LYS A 945 -10.67 -23.54 24.55
N HIS A 946 -9.91 -24.46 23.96
CA HIS A 946 -10.11 -25.90 24.16
C HIS A 946 -9.26 -26.47 25.32
N GLY A 947 -9.71 -27.60 25.87
CA GLY A 947 -8.96 -28.37 26.86
C GLY A 947 -7.84 -29.23 26.24
N ARG A 948 -6.94 -29.72 27.09
CA ARG A 948 -5.91 -30.69 26.73
C ARG A 948 -6.47 -32.13 26.69
N ASN A 949 -5.94 -32.96 25.79
CA ASN A 949 -6.24 -34.38 25.70
C ASN A 949 -5.40 -35.20 26.70
N PHE A 950 -5.58 -36.53 26.74
CA PHE A 950 -4.86 -37.41 27.68
C PHE A 950 -3.32 -37.45 27.49
N HIS A 951 -2.80 -36.94 26.37
CA HIS A 951 -1.36 -36.78 26.11
C HIS A 951 -0.89 -35.34 26.35
N GLY A 952 -1.68 -34.53 27.07
CA GLY A 952 -1.42 -33.10 27.31
C GLY A 952 -1.66 -32.19 26.09
N LYS A 953 -2.05 -32.71 24.92
CA LYS A 953 -2.15 -31.94 23.67
C LYS A 953 -3.52 -31.31 23.51
N GLU A 954 -3.56 -30.01 23.22
CA GLU A 954 -4.78 -29.21 23.05
C GLU A 954 -5.70 -29.73 21.92
N ILE A 955 -7.00 -29.83 22.17
CA ILE A 955 -7.98 -30.37 21.21
C ILE A 955 -8.41 -29.25 20.24
N LYS A 956 -7.56 -28.89 19.28
CA LYS A 956 -7.79 -27.73 18.40
C LYS A 956 -8.74 -27.93 17.20
N HIS A 957 -9.25 -29.15 16.94
CA HIS A 957 -9.78 -29.50 15.61
C HIS A 957 -11.09 -30.29 15.55
N VAL A 958 -11.81 -30.06 14.44
CA VAL A 958 -13.06 -30.74 14.05
C VAL A 958 -12.77 -31.59 12.81
N ALA A 959 -12.98 -32.90 12.90
CA ALA A 959 -13.06 -33.77 11.72
C ALA A 959 -14.44 -33.70 11.08
N TRP A 960 -14.50 -33.68 9.75
CA TRP A 960 -15.74 -33.72 8.98
C TRP A 960 -15.72 -34.97 8.10
N LYS A 961 -16.78 -35.78 8.13
CA LYS A 961 -16.95 -36.91 7.19
C LYS A 961 -18.41 -37.11 6.79
N TYR A 962 -18.65 -37.24 5.48
CA TYR A 962 -19.90 -37.75 4.95
C TYR A 962 -20.07 -39.24 5.29
N ARG A 963 -21.27 -39.68 5.67
CA ARG A 963 -21.57 -41.08 6.00
C ARG A 963 -21.71 -41.94 4.74
N ARG A 964 -20.89 -42.99 4.62
CA ARG A 964 -20.97 -43.96 3.52
C ARG A 964 -22.35 -44.63 3.39
N ASP A 965 -22.99 -44.95 4.52
CA ASP A 965 -24.30 -45.60 4.54
C ASP A 965 -25.47 -44.63 4.27
N LYS A 966 -25.27 -43.32 4.48
CA LYS A 966 -26.27 -42.28 4.32
C LYS A 966 -25.60 -40.98 3.82
N PRO A 967 -25.30 -40.86 2.51
CA PRO A 967 -24.48 -39.76 1.97
C PRO A 967 -24.98 -38.34 2.30
N LYS A 968 -26.29 -38.16 2.50
CA LYS A 968 -26.91 -36.90 2.97
C LYS A 968 -26.69 -36.58 4.46
N ILE A 969 -25.81 -37.29 5.17
CA ILE A 969 -25.52 -37.05 6.60
C ILE A 969 -24.01 -36.80 6.77
N GLN A 970 -23.65 -35.63 7.29
CA GLN A 970 -22.30 -35.32 7.76
C GLN A 970 -22.17 -35.71 9.24
N SER A 971 -21.10 -36.39 9.61
CA SER A 971 -20.71 -36.60 11.01
C SER A 971 -19.46 -35.79 11.32
N LEU A 972 -19.53 -35.03 12.41
CA LEU A 972 -18.44 -34.21 12.90
C LEU A 972 -17.91 -34.81 14.21
N ARG A 973 -16.58 -34.84 14.36
CA ARG A 973 -15.90 -35.38 15.55
C ARG A 973 -14.81 -34.42 16.00
N LEU A 974 -14.87 -33.93 17.24
CA LEU A 974 -13.72 -33.28 17.85
C LEU A 974 -12.56 -34.27 17.96
N GLN A 975 -11.35 -33.83 17.61
CA GLN A 975 -10.14 -34.62 17.75
C GLN A 975 -8.92 -33.70 17.89
N SER A 976 -7.86 -34.19 18.54
CA SER A 976 -6.53 -33.59 18.38
C SER A 976 -6.01 -33.94 16.97
N ALA A 977 -5.82 -32.95 16.10
CA ALA A 977 -5.08 -33.17 14.86
C ALA A 977 -3.64 -33.57 15.18
N LYS A 978 -3.09 -34.54 14.43
CA LYS A 978 -1.69 -34.96 14.60
C LYS A 978 -0.68 -33.92 14.10
N ARG A 979 -1.11 -33.00 13.23
CA ARG A 979 -0.32 -31.91 12.64
C ARG A 979 -1.13 -30.61 12.68
N SER A 980 -0.73 -29.66 13.53
CA SER A 980 -1.35 -28.33 13.65
C SER A 980 -0.28 -27.33 14.07
N LYS A 981 -0.18 -26.21 13.34
CA LYS A 981 0.71 -25.07 13.63
C LYS A 981 -0.18 -23.93 14.10
N ASN A 982 -0.07 -23.53 15.38
CA ASN A 982 -0.78 -22.42 16.05
C ASN A 982 -2.23 -22.15 15.62
N ASN A 983 -2.42 -21.48 14.47
CA ASN A 983 -3.70 -20.97 13.97
C ASN A 983 -4.26 -21.77 12.77
N PHE A 984 -3.62 -22.87 12.34
CA PHE A 984 -4.15 -23.75 11.29
C PHE A 984 -3.77 -25.23 11.49
N CYS A 985 -4.31 -26.08 10.61
CA CYS A 985 -3.95 -27.49 10.48
C CYS A 985 -3.96 -27.97 9.03
N LEU A 986 -3.49 -29.19 8.88
CA LEU A 986 -3.15 -29.79 7.60
C LEU A 986 -4.26 -30.76 7.17
N ALA A 987 -5.12 -30.29 6.27
CA ALA A 987 -6.29 -31.00 5.75
C ALA A 987 -5.90 -31.97 4.63
N GLU A 988 -5.38 -33.13 5.04
CA GLU A 988 -5.09 -34.30 4.19
C GLU A 988 -6.22 -34.58 3.17
N ILE A 989 -5.89 -34.57 1.88
CA ILE A 989 -6.80 -34.83 0.75
C ILE A 989 -7.11 -36.32 0.66
N ILE A 990 -8.40 -36.64 0.68
CA ILE A 990 -8.96 -38.01 0.62
C ILE A 990 -9.30 -38.42 -0.82
N SER A 991 -9.82 -37.48 -1.61
CA SER A 991 -10.16 -37.63 -3.02
C SER A 991 -10.29 -36.26 -3.69
N ILE A 992 -10.17 -36.23 -5.02
CA ILE A 992 -10.51 -35.07 -5.85
C ILE A 992 -11.53 -35.58 -6.89
N GLU A 993 -12.56 -34.80 -7.14
CA GLU A 993 -13.68 -35.15 -8.03
C GLU A 993 -13.87 -34.02 -9.06
N GLU A 994 -13.88 -34.34 -10.35
CA GLU A 994 -14.33 -33.39 -11.36
C GLU A 994 -15.86 -33.23 -11.27
N ILE A 995 -16.36 -31.99 -11.35
CA ILE A 995 -17.79 -31.70 -11.40
C ILE A 995 -18.14 -30.66 -12.49
N PRO A 996 -19.34 -30.69 -13.08
CA PRO A 996 -19.77 -29.68 -14.06
C PRO A 996 -19.99 -28.30 -13.42
N ASN A 997 -19.64 -27.22 -14.13
CA ASN A 997 -19.88 -25.85 -13.67
C ASN A 997 -21.30 -25.33 -14.01
N GLN A 998 -21.82 -24.43 -13.18
CA GLN A 998 -23.08 -23.70 -13.38
C GLN A 998 -22.86 -22.35 -14.09
N ARG A 999 -22.12 -22.36 -15.20
CA ARG A 999 -21.74 -21.21 -16.07
C ARG A 999 -20.86 -20.11 -15.45
N TYR A 1000 -21.01 -19.77 -14.17
CA TYR A 1000 -20.32 -18.64 -13.54
C TYR A 1000 -19.35 -19.05 -12.43
N VAL A 1001 -18.19 -18.39 -12.45
CA VAL A 1001 -17.20 -18.38 -11.37
C VAL A 1001 -17.07 -16.96 -10.79
N TYR A 1002 -16.40 -16.84 -9.66
CA TYR A 1002 -16.41 -15.74 -8.71
C TYR A 1002 -15.03 -15.62 -8.05
N ASP A 1003 -14.71 -14.42 -7.59
CA ASP A 1003 -13.51 -14.13 -6.80
C ASP A 1003 -13.79 -13.01 -5.78
N ILE A 1004 -12.96 -12.86 -4.75
CA ILE A 1004 -13.10 -11.79 -3.73
C ILE A 1004 -11.76 -11.11 -3.49
N GLU A 1005 -11.69 -9.81 -3.80
CA GLU A 1005 -10.57 -8.95 -3.41
C GLU A 1005 -10.72 -8.58 -1.93
N VAL A 1006 -9.71 -8.90 -1.10
CA VAL A 1006 -9.74 -8.61 0.35
C VAL A 1006 -8.65 -7.62 0.77
N LYS A 1007 -9.02 -6.69 1.65
CA LYS A 1007 -8.23 -5.49 1.96
C LYS A 1007 -6.94 -5.80 2.71
N GLY A 1008 -5.86 -5.95 1.96
CA GLY A 1008 -4.49 -6.18 2.46
C GLY A 1008 -4.04 -7.65 2.47
N THR A 1009 -4.86 -8.55 1.93
CA THR A 1009 -4.63 -10.00 1.85
C THR A 1009 -5.18 -10.51 0.52
N HIS A 1010 -4.37 -11.14 -0.34
CA HIS A 1010 -4.87 -11.90 -1.49
C HIS A 1010 -5.29 -13.29 -1.02
N ASN A 1011 -6.14 -13.34 0.01
CA ASN A 1011 -6.73 -14.59 0.44
C ASN A 1011 -8.07 -14.40 1.16
N PHE A 1012 -8.87 -15.47 1.11
CA PHE A 1012 -10.11 -15.64 1.84
C PHE A 1012 -10.38 -17.14 2.07
N VAL A 1013 -11.48 -17.47 2.75
CA VAL A 1013 -11.72 -18.82 3.30
C VAL A 1013 -13.05 -19.41 2.86
N ASP A 1014 -13.01 -20.56 2.21
CA ASP A 1014 -14.16 -21.46 2.01
C ASP A 1014 -14.56 -22.09 3.36
N ALA A 1015 -15.79 -21.83 3.80
CA ALA A 1015 -16.31 -22.29 5.09
C ALA A 1015 -16.45 -23.81 5.18
N GLU A 1016 -16.51 -24.56 4.08
CA GLU A 1016 -16.61 -26.03 4.07
C GLU A 1016 -15.25 -26.68 4.43
N GLY A 1017 -14.87 -26.54 5.69
CA GLY A 1017 -13.59 -26.98 6.24
C GLY A 1017 -12.65 -25.85 6.65
N MET A 1018 -12.98 -24.59 6.34
CA MET A 1018 -12.12 -23.40 6.53
C MET A 1018 -10.85 -23.43 5.64
N ILE A 1019 -10.99 -23.72 4.36
CA ILE A 1019 -9.88 -23.86 3.39
C ILE A 1019 -9.53 -22.49 2.75
N LEU A 1020 -8.25 -22.21 2.54
CA LEU A 1020 -7.71 -20.88 2.17
C LEU A 1020 -7.28 -20.81 0.67
N VAL A 1021 -7.49 -19.67 -0.01
CA VAL A 1021 -7.41 -19.49 -1.50
C VAL A 1021 -6.86 -18.10 -1.96
N HIS A 1022 -6.53 -17.84 -3.26
CA HIS A 1022 -5.74 -16.65 -3.76
C HIS A 1022 -6.27 -15.90 -5.05
N ASN A 1023 -5.65 -14.76 -5.48
CA ASN A 1023 -6.10 -13.78 -6.52
C ASN A 1023 -4.96 -13.23 -7.47
N THR A 1024 -5.23 -12.83 -8.74
CA THR A 1024 -4.21 -12.78 -9.84
C THR A 1024 -4.55 -11.85 -11.12
N ASP A 1025 -3.83 -11.01 -11.99
CA ASP A 1025 -2.45 -10.39 -12.35
C ASP A 1025 -1.91 -10.48 -13.85
N SER A 1026 -0.57 -10.30 -14.09
CA SER A 1026 0.30 -10.30 -15.32
C SER A 1026 0.27 -11.55 -16.27
N ILE A 1027 1.22 -11.74 -17.21
CA ILE A 1027 1.30 -12.91 -18.10
C ILE A 1027 2.76 -13.37 -18.34
N PHE A 1028 3.01 -14.69 -18.22
CA PHE A 1028 4.25 -15.38 -18.56
C PHE A 1028 3.87 -16.67 -19.31
N LEU A 1029 4.47 -16.93 -20.48
CA LEU A 1029 4.20 -18.11 -21.30
C LEU A 1029 5.44 -19.02 -21.41
N ASN A 1030 5.23 -20.33 -21.41
CA ASN A 1030 6.22 -21.32 -21.83
C ASN A 1030 5.94 -21.72 -23.29
N LEU A 1031 6.96 -21.72 -24.15
CA LEU A 1031 6.84 -22.13 -25.55
C LEU A 1031 6.63 -23.64 -25.74
N LYS A 1032 7.28 -24.47 -24.91
CA LYS A 1032 7.41 -25.93 -25.14
C LYS A 1032 7.90 -26.23 -26.57
N ASP A 1033 7.06 -26.87 -27.37
CA ASP A 1033 7.34 -27.29 -28.75
C ASP A 1033 7.12 -26.15 -29.78
N LYS A 1034 6.61 -24.98 -29.37
CA LYS A 1034 6.44 -23.79 -30.22
C LYS A 1034 7.76 -23.05 -30.38
N LYS A 1035 7.90 -22.30 -31.47
CA LYS A 1035 9.08 -21.47 -31.78
C LYS A 1035 8.90 -20.05 -31.22
N LYS A 1036 10.02 -19.33 -31.10
CA LYS A 1036 10.00 -17.88 -30.79
C LYS A 1036 9.13 -17.10 -31.79
N GLU A 1037 9.11 -17.53 -33.05
CA GLU A 1037 8.28 -16.96 -34.12
C GLU A 1037 6.78 -17.03 -33.80
N ASP A 1038 6.29 -18.11 -33.19
CA ASP A 1038 4.87 -18.25 -32.83
C ASP A 1038 4.48 -17.25 -31.74
N ALA A 1039 5.41 -16.94 -30.83
CA ALA A 1039 5.24 -15.89 -29.82
C ALA A 1039 5.29 -14.46 -30.39
N LEU A 1040 5.99 -14.22 -31.50
CA LEU A 1040 5.96 -12.95 -32.21
C LEU A 1040 4.64 -12.79 -33.00
N ASN A 1041 4.23 -13.83 -33.74
CA ASN A 1041 2.93 -13.87 -34.43
C ASN A 1041 1.75 -13.67 -33.46
N PHE A 1042 1.83 -14.23 -32.24
CA PHE A 1042 0.87 -13.98 -31.17
C PHE A 1042 0.79 -12.50 -30.76
N VAL A 1043 1.95 -11.83 -30.61
CA VAL A 1043 2.01 -10.40 -30.28
C VAL A 1043 1.40 -9.54 -31.39
N ASP A 1044 1.72 -9.81 -32.65
CA ASP A 1044 1.17 -9.06 -33.79
C ASP A 1044 -0.35 -9.26 -33.92
N LYS A 1045 -0.82 -10.50 -33.77
CA LYS A 1045 -2.26 -10.84 -33.68
C LYS A 1045 -2.98 -10.06 -32.58
N ILE A 1046 -2.35 -9.91 -31.41
CA ILE A 1046 -2.89 -9.11 -30.30
C ILE A 1046 -2.86 -7.61 -30.62
N ASN A 1047 -1.76 -7.10 -31.18
CA ASN A 1047 -1.55 -5.67 -31.38
C ASN A 1047 -2.48 -5.06 -32.45
N ILE A 1048 -2.85 -5.82 -33.47
CA ILE A 1048 -3.95 -5.47 -34.41
C ILE A 1048 -5.26 -5.16 -33.65
N ASP A 1049 -5.46 -5.82 -32.51
CA ASP A 1049 -6.72 -5.88 -31.76
C ASP A 1049 -6.69 -5.01 -30.47
N LEU A 1050 -5.66 -4.16 -30.31
CA LEU A 1050 -5.52 -3.16 -29.24
C LEU A 1050 -5.82 -1.72 -29.74
N PRO A 1051 -6.34 -0.83 -28.89
CA PRO A 1051 -6.73 0.52 -29.32
C PRO A 1051 -5.57 1.52 -29.28
N GLY A 1052 -5.50 2.39 -30.31
CA GLY A 1052 -4.68 3.61 -30.29
C GLY A 1052 -3.18 3.32 -30.25
N ILE A 1053 -2.51 3.75 -29.17
CA ILE A 1053 -1.06 3.50 -28.95
C ILE A 1053 -0.80 2.43 -27.87
N MET A 1054 -1.78 1.58 -27.58
CA MET A 1054 -1.57 0.40 -26.73
C MET A 1054 -0.89 -0.69 -27.54
N GLU A 1055 0.21 -1.23 -26.99
CA GLU A 1055 1.00 -2.28 -27.61
C GLU A 1055 1.41 -3.28 -26.53
N LEU A 1056 1.28 -4.57 -26.81
CA LEU A 1056 1.94 -5.64 -26.08
C LEU A 1056 3.37 -5.74 -26.61
N GLU A 1057 4.37 -5.44 -25.79
CA GLU A 1057 5.79 -5.64 -26.11
C GLU A 1057 6.19 -7.07 -25.73
N TYR A 1058 6.83 -7.78 -26.67
CA TYR A 1058 7.71 -8.89 -26.34
C TYR A 1058 8.87 -8.34 -25.49
N GLU A 1059 8.90 -8.66 -24.19
CA GLU A 1059 9.93 -8.14 -23.27
C GLU A 1059 11.24 -8.92 -23.44
N GLY A 1060 11.15 -10.22 -23.72
CA GLY A 1060 12.28 -11.08 -24.02
C GLY A 1060 11.97 -12.57 -23.92
N PHE A 1061 12.88 -13.37 -24.45
CA PHE A 1061 12.99 -14.81 -24.23
C PHE A 1061 14.11 -15.10 -23.23
N TYR A 1062 13.86 -16.07 -22.36
CA TYR A 1062 14.77 -16.47 -21.29
C TYR A 1062 14.94 -18.00 -21.37
N PRO A 1063 16.14 -18.51 -21.78
CA PRO A 1063 16.40 -19.94 -21.91
C PRO A 1063 16.06 -20.75 -20.66
N SER A 1064 16.25 -20.15 -19.48
CA SER A 1064 15.82 -20.74 -18.21
C SER A 1064 15.34 -19.67 -17.22
N GLY A 1065 14.50 -20.07 -16.28
CA GLY A 1065 14.00 -19.22 -15.21
C GLY A 1065 13.36 -20.03 -14.09
N ILE A 1066 13.69 -19.66 -12.86
CA ILE A 1066 13.17 -20.31 -11.65
C ILE A 1066 12.16 -19.41 -10.94
N PHE A 1067 10.95 -19.95 -10.75
CA PHE A 1067 9.87 -19.30 -10.01
C PHE A 1067 9.72 -20.00 -8.66
N VAL A 1068 9.74 -19.22 -7.57
CA VAL A 1068 9.60 -19.75 -6.20
C VAL A 1068 8.40 -19.14 -5.50
N SER A 1069 7.82 -19.88 -4.54
CA SER A 1069 6.70 -19.39 -3.76
C SER A 1069 7.06 -18.14 -2.94
N ALA A 1070 6.07 -17.25 -2.77
CA ALA A 1070 6.21 -16.06 -1.93
C ALA A 1070 6.42 -16.43 -0.45
N LYS A 1071 6.95 -15.50 0.34
CA LYS A 1071 7.22 -15.69 1.78
C LYS A 1071 6.05 -15.13 2.58
N GLU A 1072 5.39 -15.95 3.39
CA GLU A 1072 4.40 -15.46 4.36
C GLU A 1072 5.06 -14.42 5.28
N GLY A 1073 4.45 -13.24 5.39
CA GLY A 1073 4.97 -12.16 6.23
C GLY A 1073 4.42 -10.78 5.89
N GLU A 1074 4.52 -9.88 6.88
CA GLU A 1074 3.92 -8.54 6.86
C GLU A 1074 4.30 -7.65 5.67
N PHE A 1075 5.54 -7.78 5.16
CA PHE A 1075 6.09 -7.00 4.04
C PHE A 1075 7.13 -7.80 3.23
N GLY A 1076 6.74 -8.21 2.01
CA GLY A 1076 7.59 -8.87 1.03
C GLY A 1076 6.99 -8.78 -0.38
N ALA A 1077 7.82 -8.98 -1.41
CA ALA A 1077 7.37 -9.02 -2.79
C ALA A 1077 6.55 -10.29 -3.06
N LYS A 1078 5.44 -10.14 -3.80
CA LYS A 1078 4.52 -11.22 -4.17
C LYS A 1078 4.83 -11.84 -5.54
N LYS A 1079 5.87 -11.33 -6.22
CA LYS A 1079 6.50 -11.89 -7.41
C LYS A 1079 7.91 -12.29 -6.98
N LYS A 1080 8.22 -13.59 -7.00
CA LYS A 1080 9.57 -14.13 -6.74
C LYS A 1080 9.98 -15.03 -7.89
N TYR A 1081 10.88 -14.53 -8.72
CA TYR A 1081 11.45 -15.28 -9.84
C TYR A 1081 12.84 -14.76 -10.18
N ALA A 1082 13.64 -15.60 -10.81
CA ALA A 1082 14.91 -15.23 -11.42
C ALA A 1082 14.96 -15.86 -12.81
N LEU A 1083 15.19 -15.04 -13.83
CA LEU A 1083 15.31 -15.47 -15.23
C LEU A 1083 16.73 -15.22 -15.71
N ILE A 1084 17.20 -15.96 -16.71
CA ILE A 1084 18.46 -15.65 -17.41
C ILE A 1084 18.21 -15.40 -18.89
N ASP A 1085 18.87 -14.40 -19.48
CA ASP A 1085 18.78 -14.12 -20.92
C ASP A 1085 19.84 -14.91 -21.73
N GLU A 1086 19.73 -14.85 -23.06
CA GLU A 1086 20.65 -15.53 -24.00
C GLU A 1086 22.10 -14.99 -23.98
N LYS A 1087 22.39 -13.98 -23.15
CA LYS A 1087 23.73 -13.40 -22.94
C LYS A 1087 24.27 -13.69 -21.53
N GLY A 1088 23.53 -14.46 -20.72
CA GLY A 1088 23.91 -14.81 -19.35
C GLY A 1088 23.60 -13.73 -18.30
N ASN A 1089 22.84 -12.68 -18.64
CA ASN A 1089 22.40 -11.67 -17.68
C ASN A 1089 21.21 -12.19 -16.87
N MET A 1090 21.23 -12.00 -15.55
CA MET A 1090 20.18 -12.50 -14.67
C MET A 1090 19.20 -11.40 -14.24
N LYS A 1091 17.89 -11.66 -14.43
CA LYS A 1091 16.80 -10.79 -14.01
C LYS A 1091 16.15 -11.33 -12.73
N ILE A 1092 16.68 -10.95 -11.58
CA ILE A 1092 16.18 -11.36 -10.26
C ILE A 1092 15.06 -10.41 -9.80
N THR A 1093 13.92 -10.95 -9.39
CA THR A 1093 12.77 -10.18 -8.87
C THR A 1093 12.31 -10.71 -7.52
N GLY A 1094 12.24 -9.81 -6.52
CA GLY A 1094 11.56 -10.04 -5.24
C GLY A 1094 12.26 -10.96 -4.23
N PHE A 1095 13.39 -11.56 -4.63
CA PHE A 1095 14.30 -12.33 -3.79
C PHE A 1095 15.02 -11.46 -2.74
N GLU A 1096 15.93 -12.06 -1.96
CA GLU A 1096 16.63 -11.44 -0.83
C GLU A 1096 17.87 -10.64 -1.26
N THR A 1097 18.50 -10.94 -2.40
CA THR A 1097 19.56 -10.15 -3.05
C THR A 1097 19.21 -8.66 -3.11
N VAL A 1098 18.03 -8.34 -3.65
CA VAL A 1098 17.50 -6.97 -3.80
C VAL A 1098 16.82 -6.42 -2.52
N ARG A 1099 17.04 -7.03 -1.34
CA ARG A 1099 16.41 -6.60 -0.08
C ARG A 1099 17.39 -6.02 0.93
N ARG A 1100 17.09 -4.78 1.33
CA ARG A 1100 17.85 -3.92 2.25
C ARG A 1100 17.95 -4.33 3.71
N ASN A 1101 17.49 -5.54 4.04
CA ASN A 1101 17.42 -6.05 5.41
C ASN A 1101 18.14 -7.40 5.58
N TRP A 1102 19.05 -7.73 4.65
CA TRP A 1102 19.82 -8.97 4.61
C TRP A 1102 21.32 -8.65 4.50
N SER A 1103 22.14 -9.40 5.21
CA SER A 1103 23.61 -9.31 5.17
C SER A 1103 24.16 -9.69 3.79
N PHE A 1104 25.27 -9.06 3.38
CA PHE A 1104 25.92 -9.30 2.08
C PHE A 1104 26.16 -10.79 1.78
N ILE A 1105 26.65 -11.56 2.75
CA ILE A 1105 26.89 -13.01 2.58
C ILE A 1105 25.64 -13.80 2.18
N ALA A 1106 24.45 -13.38 2.61
CA ALA A 1106 23.19 -14.03 2.24
C ALA A 1106 22.66 -13.61 0.86
N LYS A 1107 23.12 -12.47 0.34
CA LYS A 1107 22.89 -12.01 -1.03
C LYS A 1107 23.84 -12.72 -1.98
N GLU A 1108 25.13 -12.66 -1.71
CA GLU A 1108 26.23 -13.34 -2.42
C GLU A 1108 25.95 -14.83 -2.62
N VAL A 1109 25.56 -15.54 -1.55
CA VAL A 1109 25.19 -16.97 -1.65
C VAL A 1109 23.90 -17.19 -2.44
N GLN A 1110 22.93 -16.27 -2.41
CA GLN A 1110 21.69 -16.42 -3.19
C GLN A 1110 21.90 -16.15 -4.68
N GLU A 1111 22.75 -15.18 -5.03
CA GLU A 1111 23.05 -14.80 -6.40
C GLU A 1111 23.86 -15.89 -7.11
N GLU A 1112 24.91 -16.41 -6.46
CA GLU A 1112 25.74 -17.49 -7.05
C GLU A 1112 24.97 -18.81 -7.16
N VAL A 1113 24.11 -19.14 -6.18
CA VAL A 1113 23.22 -20.31 -6.30
C VAL A 1113 22.27 -20.16 -7.48
N LEU A 1114 21.69 -18.97 -7.71
CA LEU A 1114 20.88 -18.73 -8.91
C LEU A 1114 21.70 -18.77 -10.21
N ASN A 1115 22.96 -18.33 -10.17
CA ASN A 1115 23.87 -18.32 -11.31
C ASN A 1115 24.13 -19.74 -11.82
N ILE A 1116 24.60 -20.62 -10.95
CA ILE A 1116 24.85 -22.04 -11.24
C ILE A 1116 23.56 -22.74 -11.70
N ILE A 1117 22.43 -22.51 -11.03
CA ILE A 1117 21.15 -23.14 -11.37
C ILE A 1117 20.64 -22.71 -12.75
N LEU A 1118 20.79 -21.45 -13.13
CA LEU A 1118 20.24 -20.94 -14.39
C LEU A 1118 21.19 -21.10 -15.58
N LYS A 1119 22.51 -20.97 -15.40
CA LYS A 1119 23.52 -21.17 -16.46
C LYS A 1119 23.87 -22.64 -16.67
N GLU A 1120 24.34 -23.28 -15.61
CA GLU A 1120 24.96 -24.61 -15.67
C GLU A 1120 23.93 -25.74 -15.47
N GLN A 1121 22.71 -25.40 -15.03
CA GLN A 1121 21.63 -26.35 -14.72
C GLN A 1121 22.09 -27.41 -13.69
N ALA A 1122 23.04 -27.04 -12.82
CA ALA A 1122 23.78 -27.93 -11.92
C ALA A 1122 23.39 -27.73 -10.43
N PRO A 1123 22.19 -28.17 -9.99
CA PRO A 1123 21.70 -27.89 -8.64
C PRO A 1123 22.53 -28.56 -7.52
N GLU A 1124 23.27 -29.62 -7.84
CA GLU A 1124 24.17 -30.30 -6.91
C GLU A 1124 25.43 -29.47 -6.62
N GLU A 1125 25.95 -28.77 -7.63
CA GLU A 1125 27.11 -27.89 -7.51
C GLU A 1125 26.73 -26.61 -6.74
N ALA A 1126 25.56 -26.04 -7.02
CA ALA A 1126 24.99 -24.95 -6.24
C ALA A 1126 24.82 -25.33 -4.75
N MET A 1127 24.36 -26.57 -4.48
CA MET A 1127 24.23 -27.12 -3.13
C MET A 1127 25.61 -27.31 -2.45
N ALA A 1128 26.62 -27.77 -3.19
CA ALA A 1128 27.99 -27.91 -2.68
C ALA A 1128 28.61 -26.55 -2.33
N TYR A 1129 28.44 -25.53 -3.18
CA TYR A 1129 28.86 -24.16 -2.91
C TYR A 1129 28.18 -23.59 -1.64
N ALA A 1130 26.86 -23.73 -1.51
CA ALA A 1130 26.13 -23.25 -0.34
C ALA A 1130 26.60 -23.93 0.97
N LYS A 1131 26.93 -25.23 0.93
CA LYS A 1131 27.55 -25.95 2.06
C LYS A 1131 28.92 -25.39 2.42
N GLY A 1132 29.77 -25.10 1.43
CA GLY A 1132 31.09 -24.50 1.63
C GLY A 1132 31.00 -23.19 2.42
N VAL A 1133 30.09 -22.30 2.02
CA VAL A 1133 29.91 -21.03 2.73
C VAL A 1133 29.30 -21.22 4.12
N ILE A 1134 28.34 -22.13 4.31
CA ILE A 1134 27.82 -22.47 5.65
C ILE A 1134 28.93 -22.98 6.59
N LYS A 1135 29.84 -23.81 6.06
CA LYS A 1135 31.00 -24.34 6.78
C LYS A 1135 31.99 -23.24 7.17
N ASP A 1136 32.25 -22.29 6.28
CA ASP A 1136 33.15 -21.17 6.55
C ASP A 1136 32.53 -20.12 7.50
N ILE A 1137 31.20 -19.90 7.48
CA ILE A 1137 30.49 -19.12 8.50
C ILE A 1137 30.59 -19.78 9.89
N LYS A 1138 30.47 -21.11 9.95
CA LYS A 1138 30.63 -21.89 11.19
C LYS A 1138 32.07 -21.82 11.73
N ASN A 1139 33.06 -21.81 10.84
CA ASN A 1139 34.49 -21.76 11.17
C ASN A 1139 35.06 -20.33 11.37
N LYS A 1140 34.22 -19.31 11.52
CA LYS A 1140 34.62 -17.89 11.72
C LYS A 1140 35.49 -17.29 10.59
N LYS A 1141 35.41 -17.81 9.36
CA LYS A 1141 36.22 -17.34 8.23
C LYS A 1141 35.59 -16.23 7.39
N ILE A 1142 34.32 -15.90 7.64
CA ILE A 1142 33.62 -14.83 6.91
C ILE A 1142 33.81 -13.52 7.65
N GLU A 1143 34.48 -12.55 7.01
CA GLU A 1143 34.75 -11.23 7.58
C GLU A 1143 33.49 -10.52 8.11
N ASN A 1144 33.61 -9.82 9.25
CA ASN A 1144 32.53 -9.06 9.89
C ASN A 1144 31.80 -8.15 8.90
N LYS A 1145 32.52 -7.55 7.94
CA LYS A 1145 31.95 -6.68 6.89
C LYS A 1145 30.87 -7.37 6.03
N LYS A 1146 30.98 -8.68 5.80
CA LYS A 1146 30.00 -9.47 5.02
C LYS A 1146 28.74 -9.85 5.82
N VAL A 1147 28.79 -9.80 7.15
CA VAL A 1147 27.65 -10.13 8.05
C VAL A 1147 26.89 -8.90 8.59
N ILE A 1148 27.28 -7.67 8.23
CA ILE A 1148 26.54 -6.45 8.61
C ILE A 1148 25.11 -6.49 8.04
N ILE A 1149 24.12 -6.22 8.89
CA ILE A 1149 22.72 -6.04 8.51
C ILE A 1149 22.35 -4.56 8.57
N PHE A 1150 21.65 -4.08 7.54
CA PHE A 1150 21.15 -2.71 7.43
C PHE A 1150 19.65 -2.66 7.74
N THR A 1151 19.15 -1.59 8.36
CA THR A 1151 17.70 -1.33 8.48
C THR A 1151 17.40 0.16 8.67
N GLN A 1152 16.36 0.67 7.99
CA GLN A 1152 15.96 2.07 8.10
C GLN A 1152 15.03 2.34 9.30
N ILE A 1153 15.30 3.42 10.04
CA ILE A 1153 14.36 4.00 11.01
C ILE A 1153 13.25 4.74 10.26
N GLN A 1154 11.99 4.34 10.46
CA GLN A 1154 10.84 4.87 9.72
C GLN A 1154 10.08 5.98 10.46
N LYS A 1155 10.37 6.17 11.75
CA LYS A 1155 9.63 7.04 12.69
C LYS A 1155 10.56 7.59 13.77
N PRO A 1156 10.18 8.64 14.51
CA PRO A 1156 10.86 9.05 15.73
C PRO A 1156 11.01 7.87 16.72
N LEU A 1157 12.14 7.77 17.42
CA LEU A 1157 12.47 6.59 18.26
C LEU A 1157 11.53 6.37 19.45
N ASN A 1158 10.75 7.38 19.82
CA ASN A 1158 9.69 7.35 20.83
C ASN A 1158 8.33 6.88 20.29
N GLU A 1159 8.07 6.95 18.97
CA GLU A 1159 6.85 6.39 18.35
C GLU A 1159 6.90 4.86 18.17
N TYR A 1160 8.06 4.23 18.37
CA TYR A 1160 8.22 2.78 18.24
C TYR A 1160 7.60 2.03 19.43
N THR A 1161 6.39 1.52 19.23
CA THR A 1161 5.67 0.65 20.18
C THR A 1161 6.31 -0.74 20.36
N SER A 1162 7.18 -1.15 19.43
CA SER A 1162 7.96 -2.39 19.52
C SER A 1162 9.43 -2.11 19.21
N VAL A 1163 10.33 -2.67 20.04
CA VAL A 1163 11.78 -2.43 19.98
C VAL A 1163 12.47 -3.64 19.37
N GLY A 1164 12.60 -3.64 18.04
CA GLY A 1164 13.42 -4.61 17.29
C GLY A 1164 14.92 -4.32 17.37
N PRO A 1165 15.79 -5.18 16.79
CA PRO A 1165 17.25 -5.02 16.82
C PRO A 1165 17.74 -3.65 16.34
N HIS A 1166 17.25 -3.19 15.18
CA HIS A 1166 17.56 -1.88 14.64
C HIS A 1166 17.12 -0.71 15.56
N VAL A 1167 16.02 -0.85 16.31
CA VAL A 1167 15.55 0.16 17.28
C VAL A 1167 16.41 0.15 18.54
N ALA A 1168 16.85 -1.02 19.00
CA ALA A 1168 17.75 -1.15 20.14
C ALA A 1168 19.13 -0.53 19.81
N VAL A 1169 19.70 -0.85 18.65
CA VAL A 1169 20.97 -0.26 18.19
C VAL A 1169 20.82 1.23 17.92
N ALA A 1170 19.75 1.69 17.28
CA ALA A 1170 19.43 3.12 17.13
C ALA A 1170 19.38 3.88 18.47
N ARG A 1171 18.82 3.27 19.52
CA ARG A 1171 18.78 3.88 20.86
C ARG A 1171 20.15 3.89 21.54
N ARG A 1172 21.04 2.94 21.26
CA ARG A 1172 22.43 2.98 21.74
C ARG A 1172 23.27 4.01 20.97
N LEU A 1173 23.09 4.12 19.66
CA LEU A 1173 23.69 5.17 18.83
C LEU A 1173 23.25 6.56 19.33
N ALA A 1174 21.94 6.79 19.53
CA ALA A 1174 21.44 8.05 20.07
C ALA A 1174 21.87 8.33 21.53
N ALA A 1175 22.19 7.29 22.32
CA ALA A 1175 22.81 7.45 23.64
C ALA A 1175 24.32 7.79 23.55
N ARG A 1176 25.00 7.40 22.46
CA ARG A 1176 26.30 7.92 22.01
C ARG A 1176 26.12 9.19 21.14
N GLY A 1177 25.15 10.03 21.51
CA GLY A 1177 24.84 11.30 20.87
C GLY A 1177 24.27 11.26 19.45
N GLU A 1178 24.29 10.14 18.71
CA GLU A 1178 23.98 10.15 17.27
C GLU A 1178 22.57 10.64 16.92
N ASP A 1179 22.49 11.48 15.89
CA ASP A 1179 21.24 12.09 15.42
C ASP A 1179 20.33 11.13 14.61
N VAL A 1180 19.82 10.09 15.27
CA VAL A 1180 19.05 9.00 14.65
C VAL A 1180 17.60 9.40 14.35
N LYS A 1181 17.42 10.09 13.22
CA LYS A 1181 16.13 10.60 12.70
C LYS A 1181 15.38 9.63 11.75
N PRO A 1182 14.09 9.87 11.44
CA PRO A 1182 13.36 9.13 10.41
C PRO A 1182 14.06 9.20 9.04
N GLY A 1183 14.48 8.04 8.54
CA GLY A 1183 15.29 7.87 7.34
C GLY A 1183 16.73 7.42 7.61
N TYR A 1184 17.22 7.52 8.86
CA TYR A 1184 18.55 7.05 9.26
C TYR A 1184 18.70 5.54 9.04
N MET A 1185 19.88 5.11 8.60
CA MET A 1185 20.20 3.72 8.27
C MET A 1185 21.07 3.08 9.35
N VAL A 1186 20.47 2.24 10.17
CA VAL A 1186 21.15 1.52 11.25
C VAL A 1186 21.90 0.33 10.66
N LYS A 1187 23.22 0.28 10.87
CA LYS A 1187 24.06 -0.90 10.65
C LYS A 1187 24.15 -1.69 11.96
N PHE A 1188 24.09 -3.02 11.92
CA PHE A 1188 24.34 -3.86 13.09
C PHE A 1188 24.84 -5.27 12.74
N ILE A 1189 25.60 -5.86 13.66
CA ILE A 1189 25.95 -7.30 13.66
C ILE A 1189 25.21 -7.96 14.83
N ILE A 1190 24.76 -9.21 14.66
CA ILE A 1190 24.30 -10.04 15.79
C ILE A 1190 25.49 -10.81 16.33
N THR A 1191 25.93 -10.51 17.56
CA THR A 1191 27.02 -11.24 18.23
C THR A 1191 26.48 -12.44 18.99
N GLU A 1192 27.39 -13.31 19.43
CA GLU A 1192 27.05 -14.38 20.37
C GLU A 1192 26.65 -13.83 21.75
N GLY A 1193 26.10 -14.73 22.59
CA GLY A 1193 25.67 -14.43 23.95
C GLY A 1193 24.23 -14.83 24.26
N SER A 1194 23.84 -14.67 25.53
CA SER A 1194 22.52 -14.98 26.07
C SER A 1194 21.57 -13.78 25.99
N GLY A 1195 20.31 -14.02 25.60
CA GLY A 1195 19.26 -13.00 25.54
C GLY A 1195 18.48 -13.03 24.23
N ILE A 1196 17.59 -12.05 24.03
CA ILE A 1196 16.84 -11.89 22.78
C ILE A 1196 17.64 -11.10 21.75
N ILE A 1197 17.37 -11.35 20.46
CA ILE A 1197 18.19 -10.89 19.31
C ILE A 1197 18.54 -9.39 19.37
N ARG A 1198 17.62 -8.53 19.83
CA ARG A 1198 17.85 -7.07 19.91
C ARG A 1198 18.95 -6.68 20.92
N ASP A 1199 19.12 -7.47 21.97
CA ASP A 1199 20.06 -7.17 23.05
C ASP A 1199 21.48 -7.60 22.63
N ARG A 1200 21.57 -8.66 21.82
CA ARG A 1200 22.79 -9.19 21.15
C ARG A 1200 23.15 -8.47 19.85
N ALA A 1201 22.29 -7.57 19.36
CA ALA A 1201 22.62 -6.71 18.23
C ALA A 1201 23.58 -5.61 18.68
N LYS A 1202 24.74 -5.49 18.02
CA LYS A 1202 25.81 -4.52 18.31
C LYS A 1202 26.03 -3.59 17.12
N ILE A 1203 26.63 -2.42 17.37
CA ILE A 1203 27.16 -1.56 16.31
C ILE A 1203 28.37 -2.30 15.71
N PRO A 1204 28.56 -2.39 14.38
CA PRO A 1204 29.63 -3.21 13.80
C PRO A 1204 31.02 -2.85 14.34
N ASP A 1205 31.24 -1.54 14.53
CA ASP A 1205 32.44 -0.92 15.06
C ASP A 1205 32.77 -1.34 16.52
N ASP A 1206 31.81 -1.94 17.25
CA ASP A 1206 32.00 -2.52 18.60
C ASP A 1206 32.43 -4.01 18.58
N VAL A 1207 32.58 -4.64 17.41
CA VAL A 1207 32.63 -6.11 17.26
C VAL A 1207 33.97 -6.57 16.70
N GLU A 1208 34.72 -7.30 17.52
CA GLU A 1208 35.96 -7.99 17.14
C GLU A 1208 35.74 -8.94 15.96
N GLU A 1209 36.77 -9.12 15.12
CA GLU A 1209 36.67 -9.93 13.91
C GLU A 1209 36.31 -11.39 14.22
N GLY A 1210 35.33 -11.95 13.48
CA GLY A 1210 34.76 -13.26 13.76
C GLY A 1210 33.76 -13.34 14.94
N ASN A 1211 33.55 -12.28 15.73
CA ASN A 1211 32.66 -12.27 16.91
C ASN A 1211 31.16 -12.10 16.55
N TYR A 1212 30.73 -12.72 15.45
CA TYR A 1212 29.32 -12.79 15.03
C TYR A 1212 28.69 -14.14 15.41
N ASP A 1213 27.37 -14.18 15.62
CA ASP A 1213 26.63 -15.42 15.89
C ASP A 1213 26.46 -16.27 14.62
N SER A 1214 27.33 -17.27 14.45
CA SER A 1214 27.31 -18.16 13.28
C SER A 1214 25.96 -18.86 13.10
N ASP A 1215 25.33 -19.33 14.18
CA ASP A 1215 24.03 -19.99 14.12
C ASP A 1215 22.92 -19.02 13.71
N TYR A 1216 22.99 -17.76 14.14
CA TYR A 1216 22.10 -16.71 13.66
C TYR A 1216 22.25 -16.50 12.15
N TYR A 1217 23.47 -16.28 11.65
CA TYR A 1217 23.68 -16.01 10.22
C TYR A 1217 23.36 -17.21 9.34
N ILE A 1218 23.71 -18.43 9.75
CA ILE A 1218 23.32 -19.66 9.02
C ILE A 1218 21.79 -19.80 8.98
N ASN A 1219 21.10 -19.71 10.13
CA ASN A 1219 19.67 -20.03 10.22
C ASN A 1219 18.71 -18.89 9.90
N ASN A 1220 19.15 -17.63 9.94
CA ASN A 1220 18.29 -16.44 9.77
C ASN A 1220 18.67 -15.59 8.56
N GLN A 1221 19.84 -15.81 7.94
CA GLN A 1221 20.31 -15.06 6.78
C GLN A 1221 20.60 -15.97 5.59
N VAL A 1222 21.59 -16.86 5.65
CA VAL A 1222 22.04 -17.63 4.48
C VAL A 1222 21.06 -18.73 4.08
N ILE A 1223 20.71 -19.67 4.97
CA ILE A 1223 19.75 -20.73 4.60
C ILE A 1223 18.40 -20.13 4.14
N PRO A 1224 17.79 -19.16 4.84
CA PRO A 1224 16.48 -18.62 4.43
C PRO A 1224 16.45 -17.78 3.14
N SER A 1225 17.62 -17.51 2.51
CA SER A 1225 17.69 -16.95 1.16
C SER A 1225 17.66 -18.08 0.11
N VAL A 1226 18.55 -19.07 0.20
CA VAL A 1226 18.65 -20.15 -0.82
C VAL A 1226 17.67 -21.30 -0.66
N GLU A 1227 17.16 -21.57 0.55
CA GLU A 1227 16.22 -22.65 0.87
C GLU A 1227 15.04 -22.72 -0.12
N ARG A 1228 14.53 -21.58 -0.59
CA ARG A 1228 13.38 -21.53 -1.52
C ARG A 1228 13.69 -21.98 -2.92
N ILE A 1229 14.91 -21.73 -3.37
CA ILE A 1229 15.40 -22.11 -4.68
C ILE A 1229 15.63 -23.63 -4.68
N PHE A 1230 16.35 -24.12 -3.67
CA PHE A 1230 16.60 -25.55 -3.46
C PHE A 1230 15.33 -26.38 -3.23
N ASN A 1231 14.34 -25.87 -2.49
CA ASN A 1231 13.04 -26.57 -2.34
C ASN A 1231 12.29 -26.75 -3.67
N VAL A 1232 12.40 -25.80 -4.61
CA VAL A 1232 11.78 -25.93 -5.95
C VAL A 1232 12.50 -26.98 -6.81
N LEU A 1233 13.76 -27.24 -6.52
CA LEU A 1233 14.60 -28.25 -7.18
C LEU A 1233 14.63 -29.59 -6.43
N GLY A 1234 13.82 -29.76 -5.38
CA GLY A 1234 13.64 -31.02 -4.64
C GLY A 1234 14.51 -31.19 -3.38
N TYR A 1235 15.50 -30.33 -3.16
CA TYR A 1235 16.41 -30.40 -2.01
C TYR A 1235 15.79 -29.76 -0.76
N THR A 1236 16.25 -30.16 0.43
CA THR A 1236 15.72 -29.70 1.73
C THR A 1236 16.69 -28.80 2.49
N LYS A 1237 16.21 -28.18 3.59
CA LYS A 1237 17.11 -27.49 4.54
C LYS A 1237 18.09 -28.44 5.20
N ASP A 1238 17.70 -29.69 5.47
CA ASP A 1238 18.57 -30.67 6.12
C ASP A 1238 19.73 -31.06 5.18
N ASP A 1239 19.50 -31.04 3.86
CA ASP A 1239 20.54 -31.28 2.86
C ASP A 1239 21.60 -30.17 2.81
N LEU A 1240 21.29 -28.94 3.27
CA LEU A 1240 22.25 -27.84 3.43
C LEU A 1240 23.13 -27.97 4.70
N MET A 1241 22.89 -28.95 5.58
CA MET A 1241 23.61 -29.13 6.84
C MET A 1241 24.45 -30.42 6.84
N GLU A 1242 25.77 -30.29 7.02
CA GLU A 1242 26.65 -31.46 7.13
C GLU A 1242 26.45 -32.20 8.47
N SER A 1243 25.70 -33.31 8.40
CA SER A 1243 25.59 -34.42 9.36
C SER A 1243 24.65 -34.27 10.58
N LYS A 1244 24.31 -35.43 11.17
CA LYS A 1244 23.25 -35.62 12.18
C LYS A 1244 23.80 -35.51 13.60
N ASP A 1245 23.47 -34.45 14.32
CA ASP A 1245 23.77 -34.36 15.75
C ASP A 1245 22.56 -34.76 16.62
N GLN A 1246 22.60 -35.98 17.19
CA GLN A 1246 21.54 -36.50 18.07
C GLN A 1246 21.77 -36.13 19.54
N SER A 1247 21.59 -34.85 19.89
CA SER A 1247 21.37 -34.46 21.29
C SER A 1247 19.88 -34.54 21.66
N LYS A 1248 19.58 -35.02 22.88
CA LYS A 1248 18.26 -35.55 23.25
C LYS A 1248 17.32 -34.50 23.86
N LEU A 1249 16.00 -34.78 23.78
CA LEU A 1249 14.95 -34.08 24.54
C LEU A 1249 15.32 -34.01 26.03
N GLY A 1250 15.11 -32.86 26.70
CA GLY A 1250 15.15 -32.82 28.17
C GLY A 1250 15.28 -31.45 28.84
N LYS A 1251 15.75 -30.40 28.15
CA LYS A 1251 15.90 -29.02 28.68
C LYS A 1251 15.63 -28.04 27.53
N PHE A 1252 14.65 -27.14 27.53
CA PHE A 1252 13.58 -26.81 28.49
C PHE A 1252 12.17 -27.13 27.91
N PHE A 1253 11.11 -26.72 28.62
CA PHE A 1253 9.72 -26.68 28.13
C PHE A 1253 9.46 -25.51 27.16
#